data_AF-A0A3C0HZS5-F1
#
_entry.id   AF-A0A3C0HZS5-F1
#
_cell.length_a   1.000
_cell.length_b   1.000
_cell.length_c   1.000
_cell.angle_alpha   90.00
_cell.angle_beta   90.00
_cell.angle_gamma   90.00
#
_symmetry.space_group_name_H-M   'P 1'
#
loop_
_entity.id
_entity.type
_entity.pdbx_description
1 polymer ?
#
loop_
_entity_poly.entity_id
_entity_poly.type
_entity_poly.pdbx_seq_one_letter_code
_entity_poly.pdbx_strand_id
1 'polypeptide(L)'
;MQRVEHPAGYTCSLLPVTVKRPMGDPEKWTAEEKEADILYKSSDRLEEAKQELEQGTVPRGTELTIDFIFDYKFSSPKTGEFCARLIDYGGELVNPNNAPQDIAKELREKLRGMDGIFVLAPAPFPNDIKQGKTEKLNRLQKTLGLIQFGNTIPIALLVTKWDRIAALPGSFLVQPLNKDELPSIEHRDLYNDLVNKVGEDNCKAFPISAFGESDRQATSDGKERELPKQVNPLMPFGLLEGFIWLTQRLQTIKSQRDAIRLQNDTIELQNYEQTVANYKGWFPYPSLSLWHLKRTGKEIINLFPKDSEPEKRAQQAQEQCSKIWWSRLVVLPFLAMGILLIYLWTSQAYDDKKSYDEAHSTLNDPNADFEEIQKAEQWLENYYYTLWHPISWLFVVSNGTVKSELDKSRHQNEQRFWHAIQQANSIKNKREAAKAYQKVLPNGQHIAEVEVIITQTEDILRQKREQQWWQPVEQAPSVTAKLKAARAYLKALPNGERKAEINSLIVQAEESLLQEKEQRLWLAVTQAESSTAKLTAARHYQEAFPNGQHQAERLNIIVPIEEALREQEEQRLWQPVLEATFPSTQKEAAQNYLQEKSNGRYVVEAKNIIRQAERALREEEEQRWWLPVEQAPSTRIQVEKARAYLEEMPTGKHAAKAEGIIAEYDSQKEWLTFQTDYYELFNEGLFLEAALHLSQHQLKDDPNLQTLKRQFLANIFQSLETQVSRLIGLRKWSEAYEILNNYGNWPAEFQDMQKRAKVRILRKKVQEAKDRYLYISLFESRDVERADNYLRSAPLHTMRDKVEAYKKYLIEINNPLKLELILARIEWGELDDDDNIVTVFLDGKKIIEKTKVNADKNDYTEEIGRVSFEKKLSTMVTIKVRIVEDNWLSSFDDNGQASRTLKVEQLDGLILNLRPPSNEFVNKAVFRLKGIPSEPYLPDWGG
;
A
#
# COMPACT_ATOMS: atom_id res chain seq x y z
N MET A 1 -43.29 26.69 -2.47
CA MET A 1 -42.47 27.44 -3.45
C MET A 1 -41.85 26.57 -4.54
N GLN A 2 -42.27 26.77 -5.79
CA GLN A 2 -41.66 26.17 -6.98
C GLN A 2 -40.32 26.88 -7.27
N ARG A 3 -39.32 26.18 -7.80
CA ARG A 3 -38.02 26.75 -8.21
C ARG A 3 -37.87 26.65 -9.72
N VAL A 4 -37.18 27.59 -10.35
CA VAL A 4 -36.74 27.43 -11.74
C VAL A 4 -35.72 26.30 -11.81
N GLU A 5 -35.75 25.52 -12.89
CA GLU A 5 -34.79 24.45 -13.12
C GLU A 5 -33.36 25.02 -13.17
N HIS A 6 -32.44 24.32 -12.50
CA HIS A 6 -31.04 24.72 -12.49
C HIS A 6 -30.42 24.50 -13.88
N PRO A 7 -29.63 25.44 -14.44
CA PRO A 7 -29.10 25.35 -15.80
C PRO A 7 -28.21 24.12 -16.06
N ALA A 8 -27.60 23.56 -15.02
CA ALA A 8 -26.81 22.31 -15.09
C ALA A 8 -27.57 21.04 -14.66
N GLY A 9 -28.90 21.10 -14.52
CA GLY A 9 -29.72 19.98 -14.10
C GLY A 9 -29.50 19.54 -12.65
N TYR A 10 -28.97 20.42 -11.79
CA TYR A 10 -28.85 20.13 -10.36
C TYR A 10 -30.21 20.22 -9.69
N THR A 11 -30.53 19.26 -8.82
CA THR A 11 -31.78 19.26 -8.07
C THR A 11 -31.53 19.13 -6.57
N CYS A 12 -32.48 19.62 -5.78
CA CYS A 12 -32.49 19.53 -4.33
C CYS A 12 -33.94 19.41 -3.87
N SER A 13 -34.26 18.36 -3.10
CA SER A 13 -35.57 18.11 -2.52
C SER A 13 -35.44 17.76 -1.04
N LEU A 14 -36.32 18.33 -0.21
CA LEU A 14 -36.41 17.96 1.20
C LEU A 14 -37.07 16.57 1.30
N LEU A 15 -36.48 15.68 2.10
CA LEU A 15 -37.04 14.37 2.38
C LEU A 15 -38.17 14.48 3.43
N PRO A 16 -39.25 13.69 3.27
CA PRO A 16 -40.32 13.68 4.26
C PRO A 16 -39.84 13.06 5.58
N VAL A 17 -40.34 13.58 6.71
CA VAL A 17 -40.11 12.97 8.03
C VAL A 17 -40.86 11.64 8.09
N THR A 18 -40.12 10.53 8.14
CA THR A 18 -40.67 9.16 8.11
C THR A 18 -40.85 8.54 9.51
N VAL A 19 -40.20 9.12 10.51
CA VAL A 19 -40.31 8.70 11.91
C VAL A 19 -41.61 9.20 12.54
N LYS A 20 -42.18 8.46 13.49
CA LYS A 20 -43.42 8.88 14.18
C LYS A 20 -43.13 10.04 15.13
N ARG A 21 -44.05 11.01 15.21
CA ARG A 21 -43.97 12.10 16.19
C ARG A 21 -44.04 11.51 17.61
N PRO A 22 -43.08 11.80 18.49
CA PRO A 22 -43.09 11.28 19.85
C PRO A 22 -44.31 11.81 20.63
N MET A 23 -44.80 11.00 21.56
CA MET A 23 -45.96 11.33 22.41
C MET A 23 -45.60 11.09 23.88
N GLY A 24 -46.02 11.98 24.78
CA GLY A 24 -45.76 11.88 26.21
C GLY A 24 -44.84 12.98 26.74
N ASP A 25 -44.25 12.76 27.92
CA ASP A 25 -43.43 13.73 28.65
C ASP A 25 -42.01 13.87 28.03
N PRO A 26 -41.61 15.07 27.55
CA PRO A 26 -40.31 15.30 26.92
C PRO A 26 -39.08 14.94 27.76
N GLU A 27 -39.20 15.00 29.10
CA GLU A 27 -38.09 14.65 29.99
C GLU A 27 -37.75 13.15 29.98
N LYS A 28 -38.71 12.31 29.57
CA LYS A 28 -38.59 10.85 29.52
C LYS A 28 -38.31 10.30 28.14
N TRP A 29 -38.23 11.16 27.12
CA TRP A 29 -37.95 10.73 25.76
C TRP A 29 -36.53 10.17 25.62
N THR A 30 -36.43 9.09 24.85
CA THR A 30 -35.18 8.52 24.35
C THR A 30 -34.45 9.52 23.44
N ALA A 31 -33.18 9.26 23.11
CA ALA A 31 -32.42 10.12 22.21
C ALA A 31 -33.05 10.19 20.82
N GLU A 32 -33.56 9.05 20.33
CA GLU A 32 -34.23 8.91 19.03
C GLU A 32 -35.55 9.66 19.00
N GLU A 33 -36.33 9.64 20.09
CA GLU A 33 -37.57 10.41 20.20
C GLU A 33 -37.31 11.92 20.26
N LYS A 34 -36.27 12.36 20.97
CA LYS A 34 -35.86 13.78 20.97
C LYS A 34 -35.44 14.25 19.58
N GLU A 35 -34.68 13.45 18.85
CA GLU A 35 -34.30 13.75 17.47
C GLU A 35 -35.53 13.80 16.54
N ALA A 36 -36.49 12.87 16.71
CA ALA A 36 -37.74 12.87 15.96
C ALA A 36 -38.56 14.16 16.21
N ASP A 37 -38.66 14.63 17.46
CA ASP A 37 -39.30 15.92 17.77
C ASP A 37 -38.60 17.10 17.07
N ILE A 38 -37.26 17.11 17.05
CA ILE A 38 -36.49 18.14 16.34
C ILE A 38 -36.77 18.11 14.84
N LEU A 39 -36.83 16.93 14.20
CA LEU A 39 -37.16 16.81 12.77
C LEU A 39 -38.56 17.37 12.46
N TYR A 40 -39.56 17.10 13.31
CA TYR A 40 -40.89 17.67 13.15
C TYR A 40 -40.90 19.19 13.33
N LYS A 41 -40.27 19.70 14.40
CA LYS A 41 -40.12 21.15 14.63
C LYS A 41 -39.41 21.85 13.47
N SER A 42 -38.40 21.21 12.89
CA SER A 42 -37.68 21.71 11.72
C SER A 42 -38.57 21.79 10.50
N SER A 43 -39.33 20.73 10.22
CA SER A 43 -40.31 20.71 9.13
C SER A 43 -41.39 21.77 9.30
N ASP A 44 -41.99 21.86 10.49
CA ASP A 44 -43.02 22.85 10.83
C ASP A 44 -42.48 24.28 10.63
N ARG A 45 -41.27 24.55 11.16
CA ARG A 45 -40.60 25.85 11.05
C ARG A 45 -40.30 26.26 9.61
N LEU A 46 -39.87 25.32 8.77
CA LEU A 46 -39.58 25.60 7.37
C LEU A 46 -40.87 25.91 6.59
N GLU A 47 -41.98 25.25 6.92
CA GLU A 47 -43.26 25.52 6.28
C GLU A 47 -43.81 26.90 6.67
N GLU A 48 -43.71 27.29 7.95
CA GLU A 48 -44.01 28.65 8.40
C GLU A 48 -43.17 29.69 7.64
N ALA A 49 -41.86 29.47 7.52
CA ALA A 49 -40.97 30.39 6.82
C ALA A 49 -41.32 30.55 5.33
N LYS A 50 -41.80 29.48 4.67
CA LYS A 50 -42.31 29.56 3.29
C LYS A 50 -43.56 30.42 3.22
N GLN A 51 -44.52 30.21 4.14
CA GLN A 51 -45.75 30.99 4.19
C GLN A 51 -45.48 32.47 4.45
N GLU A 52 -44.56 32.77 5.38
CA GLU A 52 -44.12 34.14 5.68
C GLU A 52 -43.55 34.83 4.42
N LEU A 53 -42.69 34.14 3.66
CA LEU A 53 -42.13 34.67 2.40
C LEU A 53 -43.18 34.85 1.30
N GLU A 54 -44.09 33.89 1.15
CA GLU A 54 -45.19 33.95 0.17
C GLU A 54 -46.15 35.10 0.46
N GLN A 55 -46.26 35.53 1.72
CA GLN A 55 -47.04 36.70 2.16
C GLN A 55 -46.25 38.02 2.09
N GLY A 56 -45.02 38.02 1.59
CA GLY A 56 -44.17 39.21 1.52
C GLY A 56 -43.66 39.68 2.88
N THR A 57 -43.50 38.77 3.84
CA THR A 57 -42.97 39.05 5.17
C THR A 57 -41.60 38.40 5.37
N VAL A 58 -40.76 39.01 6.22
CA VAL A 58 -39.43 38.46 6.55
C VAL A 58 -39.59 37.37 7.59
N PRO A 59 -39.09 36.14 7.34
CA PRO A 59 -39.20 35.07 8.32
C PRO A 59 -38.50 35.38 9.64
N ARG A 60 -39.00 34.81 10.74
CA ARG A 60 -38.33 34.93 12.04
C ARG A 60 -36.93 34.29 12.01
N GLY A 61 -35.99 34.85 12.76
CA GLY A 61 -34.64 34.27 12.89
C GLY A 61 -34.66 32.90 13.58
N THR A 62 -33.61 32.11 13.39
CA THR A 62 -33.41 30.81 14.05
C THR A 62 -33.35 30.99 15.56
N GLU A 63 -34.06 30.14 16.32
CA GLU A 63 -34.02 30.14 17.78
C GLU A 63 -32.69 29.58 18.29
N LEU A 64 -32.12 30.18 19.34
CA LEU A 64 -30.82 29.76 19.90
C LEU A 64 -30.88 28.43 20.66
N THR A 65 -32.07 27.98 21.04
CA THR A 65 -32.29 26.81 21.90
C THR A 65 -32.43 25.49 21.15
N ILE A 66 -32.57 25.52 19.83
CA ILE A 66 -32.84 24.34 19.00
C ILE A 66 -31.93 24.37 17.76
N ASP A 67 -31.14 23.31 17.57
CA ASP A 67 -30.40 23.08 16.32
C ASP A 67 -31.35 22.35 15.35
N PHE A 68 -31.86 23.05 14.34
CA PHE A 68 -32.84 22.47 13.41
C PHE A 68 -32.16 21.51 12.42
N ILE A 69 -32.82 20.38 12.11
CA ILE A 69 -32.28 19.30 11.28
C ILE A 69 -33.13 19.14 10.01
N PHE A 70 -32.47 19.11 8.86
CA PHE A 70 -33.12 18.97 7.56
C PHE A 70 -32.43 17.88 6.72
N ASP A 71 -33.18 16.85 6.35
CA ASP A 71 -32.69 15.79 5.46
C ASP A 71 -33.03 16.14 4.02
N TYR A 72 -32.01 16.36 3.20
CA TYR A 72 -32.15 16.73 1.79
C TYR A 72 -31.61 15.63 0.87
N LYS A 73 -32.28 15.46 -0.26
CA LYS A 73 -31.78 14.72 -1.41
C LYS A 73 -31.32 15.72 -2.47
N PHE A 74 -30.08 15.58 -2.91
CA PHE A 74 -29.49 16.35 -3.98
C PHE A 74 -29.22 15.44 -5.17
N SER A 75 -29.23 16.01 -6.37
CA SER A 75 -28.75 15.30 -7.56
C SER A 75 -27.95 16.21 -8.48
N SER A 76 -26.99 15.60 -9.18
CA SER A 76 -26.26 16.24 -10.27
C SER A 76 -26.01 15.20 -11.36
N PRO A 77 -26.05 15.56 -12.66
CA PRO A 77 -25.72 14.65 -13.74
C PRO A 77 -24.34 13.99 -13.60
N LYS A 78 -23.39 14.67 -12.91
CA LYS A 78 -22.01 14.19 -12.73
C LYS A 78 -21.85 13.23 -11.54
N THR A 79 -22.56 13.48 -10.43
CA THR A 79 -22.37 12.73 -9.17
C THR A 79 -23.49 11.75 -8.86
N GLY A 80 -24.58 11.77 -9.63
CA GLY A 80 -25.80 11.05 -9.30
C GLY A 80 -26.53 11.69 -8.11
N GLU A 81 -27.38 10.88 -7.47
CA GLU A 81 -28.17 11.29 -6.31
C GLU A 81 -27.42 11.05 -5.00
N PHE A 82 -27.53 11.97 -4.05
CA PHE A 82 -27.00 11.79 -2.69
C PHE A 82 -27.90 12.45 -1.65
N CYS A 83 -27.86 11.94 -0.42
CA CYS A 83 -28.60 12.50 0.71
C CYS A 83 -27.62 13.22 1.65
N ALA A 84 -28.03 14.38 2.16
CA ALA A 84 -27.28 15.13 3.15
C ALA A 84 -28.22 15.61 4.25
N ARG A 85 -27.77 15.44 5.50
CA ARG A 85 -28.40 16.03 6.67
C ARG A 85 -27.76 17.38 6.95
N LEU A 86 -28.55 18.44 6.90
CA LEU A 86 -28.12 19.79 7.23
C LEU A 86 -28.59 20.12 8.65
N ILE A 87 -27.70 20.69 9.44
CA ILE A 87 -28.00 21.18 10.78
C ILE A 87 -27.87 22.70 10.72
N ASP A 88 -28.99 23.41 10.89
CA ASP A 88 -28.98 24.86 11.02
C ASP A 88 -28.62 25.23 12.46
N TYR A 89 -27.44 25.79 12.62
CA TYR A 89 -26.91 26.17 13.91
C TYR A 89 -27.40 27.57 14.27
N GLY A 90 -28.20 27.65 15.34
CA GLY A 90 -28.88 28.89 15.77
C GLY A 90 -27.95 30.05 16.12
N GLY A 91 -26.68 29.78 16.43
CA GLY A 91 -25.59 30.76 16.39
C GLY A 91 -25.43 31.67 17.63
N GLU A 92 -24.63 31.23 18.61
CA GLU A 92 -24.09 32.09 19.68
C GLU A 92 -23.09 33.15 19.13
N LEU A 93 -22.64 32.98 17.88
CA LEU A 93 -21.75 33.89 17.14
C LEU A 93 -22.29 35.31 16.99
N VAL A 94 -23.62 35.50 17.14
CA VAL A 94 -24.30 36.79 16.99
C VAL A 94 -24.55 37.49 18.34
N ASN A 95 -24.44 36.79 19.47
CA ASN A 95 -24.68 37.35 20.80
C ASN A 95 -23.43 38.07 21.32
N PRO A 96 -23.36 39.41 21.37
CA PRO A 96 -22.13 40.15 21.72
C PRO A 96 -21.56 39.84 23.11
N ASN A 97 -22.32 39.19 23.99
CA ASN A 97 -21.94 38.92 25.37
C ASN A 97 -21.06 37.68 25.57
N ASN A 98 -20.98 36.78 24.58
CA ASN A 98 -20.23 35.53 24.69
C ASN A 98 -18.78 35.69 24.19
N ALA A 99 -17.77 35.21 24.92
CA ALA A 99 -16.40 35.28 24.42
C ALA A 99 -16.19 34.33 23.23
N PRO A 100 -15.40 34.71 22.19
CA PRO A 100 -15.10 33.82 21.05
C PRO A 100 -14.53 32.46 21.44
N GLN A 101 -13.84 32.36 22.58
CA GLN A 101 -13.27 31.12 23.10
C GLN A 101 -14.33 30.12 23.57
N ASP A 102 -15.37 30.61 24.25
CA ASP A 102 -16.47 29.76 24.76
C ASP A 102 -17.29 29.22 23.58
N ILE A 103 -17.59 30.07 22.61
CA ILE A 103 -18.29 29.68 21.37
C ILE A 103 -17.45 28.67 20.58
N ALA A 104 -16.12 28.86 20.49
CA ALA A 104 -15.25 27.92 19.78
C ALA A 104 -15.22 26.54 20.46
N LYS A 105 -15.37 26.47 21.79
CA LYS A 105 -15.45 25.20 22.52
C LYS A 105 -16.76 24.47 22.21
N GLU A 106 -17.89 25.15 22.34
CA GLU A 106 -19.22 24.60 22.05
C GLU A 106 -19.33 24.16 20.59
N LEU A 107 -18.88 25.02 19.67
CA LEU A 107 -18.90 24.72 18.24
C LEU A 107 -17.97 23.54 17.90
N ARG A 108 -16.82 23.36 18.58
CA ARG A 108 -15.96 22.18 18.39
C ARG A 108 -16.68 20.87 18.77
N GLU A 109 -17.48 20.89 19.84
CA GLU A 109 -18.27 19.73 20.25
C GLU A 109 -19.40 19.44 19.25
N LYS A 110 -20.11 20.47 18.77
CA LYS A 110 -21.18 20.32 17.77
C LYS A 110 -20.67 19.88 16.39
N LEU A 111 -19.50 20.35 15.99
CA LEU A 111 -18.86 19.95 14.72
C LEU A 111 -18.28 18.53 14.76
N ARG A 112 -18.28 17.87 15.93
CA ARG A 112 -17.76 16.51 16.09
C ARG A 112 -18.64 15.54 15.31
N GLY A 113 -18.06 14.88 14.32
CA GLY A 113 -18.77 13.92 13.47
C GLY A 113 -19.47 14.52 12.25
N MET A 114 -19.35 15.84 12.03
CA MET A 114 -19.80 16.45 10.78
C MET A 114 -18.84 16.12 9.63
N ASP A 115 -19.42 15.83 8.46
CA ASP A 115 -18.67 15.51 7.24
C ASP A 115 -18.12 16.76 6.52
N GLY A 116 -18.73 17.94 6.70
CA GLY A 116 -18.32 19.19 6.06
C GLY A 116 -19.08 20.40 6.62
N ILE A 117 -18.65 21.61 6.25
CA ILE A 117 -19.19 22.86 6.81
C ILE A 117 -19.56 23.84 5.69
N PHE A 118 -20.73 24.46 5.83
CA PHE A 118 -21.13 25.63 5.07
C PHE A 118 -20.98 26.88 5.94
N VAL A 119 -20.21 27.86 5.48
CA VAL A 119 -20.03 29.14 6.17
C VAL A 119 -20.80 30.20 5.40
N LEU A 120 -21.83 30.78 6.01
CA LEU A 120 -22.64 31.82 5.37
C LEU A 120 -22.06 33.21 5.69
N ALA A 121 -21.62 33.93 4.67
CA ALA A 121 -21.04 35.27 4.79
C ALA A 121 -21.81 36.26 3.90
N PRO A 122 -22.63 37.18 4.45
CA PRO A 122 -23.43 38.08 3.63
C PRO A 122 -22.60 39.18 2.96
N ALA A 123 -22.77 39.35 1.65
CA ALA A 123 -22.13 40.40 0.87
C ALA A 123 -22.50 41.79 1.41
N PRO A 124 -21.55 42.75 1.48
CA PRO A 124 -21.83 44.09 1.95
C PRO A 124 -22.73 44.83 0.95
N PHE A 125 -23.36 45.93 1.38
CA PHE A 125 -23.94 46.86 0.41
C PHE A 125 -22.86 47.83 -0.09
N PRO A 126 -22.93 48.30 -1.34
CA PRO A 126 -21.93 49.20 -1.92
C PRO A 126 -21.63 50.46 -1.07
N ASN A 127 -22.63 50.94 -0.32
CA ASN A 127 -22.52 52.16 0.51
C ASN A 127 -22.45 51.89 2.03
N ASP A 128 -22.52 50.63 2.48
CA ASP A 128 -22.42 50.27 3.91
C ASP A 128 -20.97 49.88 4.26
N ILE A 129 -20.08 50.89 4.34
CA ILE A 129 -18.79 50.76 5.05
C ILE A 129 -18.98 51.31 6.48
N LYS A 130 -20.00 50.84 7.19
CA LYS A 130 -20.24 51.20 8.60
C LYS A 130 -19.89 50.04 9.53
N GLN A 131 -19.19 50.39 10.62
CA GLN A 131 -18.46 49.54 11.57
C GLN A 131 -19.16 48.26 12.11
N GLY A 132 -20.50 48.16 12.08
CA GLY A 132 -21.24 47.08 12.76
C GLY A 132 -21.41 45.74 12.00
N LYS A 133 -21.34 45.72 10.65
CA LYS A 133 -21.41 44.45 9.88
C LYS A 133 -20.04 43.76 9.76
N THR A 134 -18.98 44.55 9.74
CA THR A 134 -17.58 44.12 9.80
C THR A 134 -17.27 43.35 11.09
N GLU A 135 -17.88 43.75 12.21
CA GLU A 135 -17.67 43.12 13.52
C GLU A 135 -18.15 41.67 13.58
N LYS A 136 -19.29 41.34 12.94
CA LYS A 136 -19.83 39.97 12.91
C LYS A 136 -18.95 39.03 12.08
N LEU A 137 -18.46 39.50 10.93
CA LEU A 137 -17.58 38.70 10.08
C LEU A 137 -16.21 38.49 10.74
N ASN A 138 -15.64 39.55 11.34
CA ASN A 138 -14.41 39.45 12.13
C ASN A 138 -14.56 38.52 13.32
N ARG A 139 -15.73 38.49 13.95
CA ARG A 139 -16.01 37.57 15.06
C ARG A 139 -16.14 36.13 14.58
N LEU A 140 -16.84 35.89 13.47
CA LEU A 140 -16.91 34.59 12.81
C LEU A 140 -15.51 34.08 12.47
N GLN A 141 -14.69 34.92 11.85
CA GLN A 141 -13.28 34.64 11.56
C GLN A 141 -12.51 34.27 12.82
N LYS A 142 -12.58 35.09 13.89
CA LYS A 142 -11.89 34.80 15.17
C LYS A 142 -12.34 33.47 15.77
N THR A 143 -13.63 33.19 15.81
CA THR A 143 -14.17 31.95 16.40
C THR A 143 -13.75 30.72 15.58
N LEU A 144 -13.94 30.74 14.25
CA LEU A 144 -13.50 29.66 13.37
C LEU A 144 -11.96 29.50 13.42
N GLY A 145 -11.24 30.62 13.55
CA GLY A 145 -9.80 30.72 13.81
C GLY A 145 -9.33 29.89 15.02
N LEU A 146 -10.16 29.75 16.06
CA LEU A 146 -9.85 28.99 17.28
C LEU A 146 -10.24 27.50 17.20
N ILE A 147 -10.97 27.10 16.17
CA ILE A 147 -11.41 25.71 15.98
C ILE A 147 -10.34 24.92 15.23
N GLN A 148 -10.02 23.74 15.77
CA GLN A 148 -9.22 22.73 15.09
C GLN A 148 -10.13 21.57 14.75
N PHE A 149 -10.08 21.14 13.50
CA PHE A 149 -10.81 19.97 13.04
C PHE A 149 -9.96 18.73 13.34
N GLY A 150 -10.55 17.72 13.97
CA GLY A 150 -9.84 16.46 14.26
C GLY A 150 -9.52 15.66 12.99
N ASN A 151 -10.25 15.92 11.91
CA ASN A 151 -10.13 15.29 10.60
C ASN A 151 -10.20 16.39 9.52
N THR A 152 -9.56 16.16 8.37
CA THR A 152 -9.73 17.02 7.18
C THR A 152 -11.20 17.03 6.75
N ILE A 153 -11.81 18.22 6.70
CA ILE A 153 -13.19 18.40 6.26
C ILE A 153 -13.25 19.47 5.16
N PRO A 154 -14.13 19.32 4.17
CA PRO A 154 -14.37 20.35 3.17
C PRO A 154 -15.22 21.50 3.77
N ILE A 155 -14.85 22.73 3.41
CA ILE A 155 -15.54 23.96 3.83
C ILE A 155 -15.97 24.76 2.60
N ALA A 156 -17.27 24.97 2.43
CA ALA A 156 -17.80 25.86 1.41
C ALA A 156 -18.15 27.22 2.03
N LEU A 157 -17.43 28.27 1.63
CA LEU A 157 -17.74 29.65 1.99
C LEU A 157 -18.80 30.19 1.03
N LEU A 158 -20.03 30.31 1.50
CA LEU A 158 -21.14 30.82 0.70
C LEU A 158 -21.27 32.33 0.94
N VAL A 159 -20.85 33.12 -0.04
CA VAL A 159 -21.00 34.58 -0.02
C VAL A 159 -22.44 34.91 -0.38
N THR A 160 -23.28 35.05 0.63
CA THR A 160 -24.74 35.17 0.48
C THR A 160 -25.17 36.58 0.11
N LYS A 161 -26.35 36.72 -0.52
CA LYS A 161 -26.91 38.01 -0.94
C LYS A 161 -26.01 38.73 -1.94
N TRP A 162 -25.47 37.96 -2.89
CA TRP A 162 -24.59 38.47 -3.95
C TRP A 162 -25.25 39.55 -4.82
N ASP A 163 -26.59 39.51 -4.92
CA ASP A 163 -27.44 40.51 -5.57
C ASP A 163 -27.24 41.95 -5.05
N ARG A 164 -26.62 42.12 -3.89
CA ARG A 164 -26.30 43.43 -3.32
C ARG A 164 -25.21 44.20 -4.06
N ILE A 165 -24.28 43.48 -4.69
CA ILE A 165 -23.06 44.05 -5.29
C ILE A 165 -22.96 43.81 -6.80
N ALA A 166 -23.70 42.84 -7.33
CA ALA A 166 -23.76 42.55 -8.76
C ALA A 166 -25.18 42.16 -9.16
N ALA A 167 -25.62 42.60 -10.33
CA ALA A 167 -26.85 42.12 -10.93
C ALA A 167 -26.75 40.61 -11.21
N LEU A 168 -27.82 39.86 -10.98
CA LEU A 168 -27.81 38.41 -11.13
C LEU A 168 -28.07 38.03 -12.58
N PRO A 169 -27.13 37.35 -13.27
CA PRO A 169 -27.37 36.94 -14.64
C PRO A 169 -28.32 35.74 -14.66
N GLY A 170 -29.32 35.78 -15.55
CA GLY A 170 -30.45 34.83 -15.51
C GLY A 170 -30.17 33.38 -15.90
N SER A 171 -28.97 33.01 -16.35
CA SER A 171 -28.69 31.63 -16.83
C SER A 171 -27.19 31.32 -16.98
N PHE A 172 -26.41 31.34 -15.88
CA PHE A 172 -25.03 30.85 -15.93
C PHE A 172 -24.73 29.93 -14.76
N LEU A 173 -23.92 28.91 -15.05
CA LEU A 173 -23.26 28.10 -14.03
C LEU A 173 -22.32 28.99 -13.22
N VAL A 174 -22.52 29.00 -11.91
CA VAL A 174 -21.69 29.79 -11.01
C VAL A 174 -20.36 29.09 -10.81
N GLN A 175 -19.27 29.80 -11.11
CA GLN A 175 -17.92 29.32 -10.80
C GLN A 175 -17.55 29.67 -9.34
N PRO A 176 -16.70 28.87 -8.69
CA PRO A 176 -16.10 29.26 -7.41
C PRO A 176 -15.36 30.58 -7.55
N LEU A 177 -15.46 31.45 -6.54
CA LEU A 177 -14.73 32.71 -6.47
C LEU A 177 -13.25 32.45 -6.20
N ASN A 178 -12.40 33.16 -6.93
CA ASN A 178 -11.01 33.38 -6.57
C ASN A 178 -10.92 34.38 -5.41
N LYS A 179 -9.78 34.36 -4.71
CA LYS A 179 -9.53 35.24 -3.56
C LYS A 179 -9.74 36.72 -3.89
N ASP A 180 -9.31 37.17 -5.06
CA ASP A 180 -9.42 38.58 -5.46
C ASP A 180 -10.85 39.00 -5.83
N GLU A 181 -11.72 38.03 -6.11
CA GLU A 181 -13.13 38.25 -6.44
C GLU A 181 -14.04 38.35 -5.20
N LEU A 182 -13.48 38.09 -4.00
CA LEU A 182 -14.21 38.26 -2.74
C LEU A 182 -14.49 39.76 -2.46
N PRO A 183 -15.68 40.09 -1.94
CA PRO A 183 -16.23 41.45 -2.02
C PRO A 183 -15.63 42.44 -1.02
N SER A 184 -14.93 41.98 0.02
CA SER A 184 -14.26 42.84 0.99
C SER A 184 -13.01 42.18 1.57
N ILE A 185 -12.18 42.99 2.24
CA ILE A 185 -10.95 42.50 2.90
C ILE A 185 -11.29 41.45 3.95
N GLU A 186 -12.37 41.65 4.72
CA GLU A 186 -12.77 40.72 5.78
C GLU A 186 -13.23 39.37 5.22
N HIS A 187 -13.87 39.36 4.04
CA HIS A 187 -14.20 38.09 3.36
C HIS A 187 -12.94 37.37 2.90
N ARG A 188 -11.94 38.10 2.41
CA ARG A 188 -10.63 37.55 2.02
C ARG A 188 -9.90 36.99 3.23
N ASP A 189 -9.90 37.69 4.35
CA ASP A 189 -9.25 37.26 5.59
C ASP A 189 -9.91 36.02 6.17
N LEU A 190 -11.24 35.99 6.23
CA LEU A 190 -12.01 34.79 6.59
C LEU A 190 -11.68 33.61 5.68
N TYR A 191 -11.67 33.82 4.35
CA TYR A 191 -11.34 32.78 3.39
C TYR A 191 -9.91 32.26 3.56
N ASN A 192 -8.93 33.15 3.75
CA ASN A 192 -7.54 32.76 4.00
C ASN A 192 -7.41 31.92 5.28
N ASP A 193 -8.07 32.31 6.36
CA ASP A 193 -8.03 31.56 7.62
C ASP A 193 -8.65 30.16 7.47
N LEU A 194 -9.71 30.02 6.67
CA LEU A 194 -10.32 28.73 6.36
C LEU A 194 -9.39 27.89 5.48
N VAL A 195 -8.83 28.44 4.40
CA VAL A 195 -7.87 27.76 3.52
C VAL A 195 -6.63 27.32 4.30
N ASN A 196 -6.08 28.16 5.17
CA ASN A 196 -4.93 27.82 6.01
C ASN A 196 -5.22 26.65 6.97
N LYS A 197 -6.49 26.41 7.32
CA LYS A 197 -6.89 25.33 8.23
C LYS A 197 -7.10 23.99 7.54
N VAL A 198 -7.72 24.00 6.37
CA VAL A 198 -8.12 22.75 5.70
C VAL A 198 -7.34 22.49 4.41
N GLY A 199 -6.56 23.45 3.92
CA GLY A 199 -5.87 23.40 2.62
C GLY A 199 -6.75 23.95 1.50
N GLU A 200 -6.11 24.44 0.43
CA GLU A 200 -6.76 25.13 -0.70
C GLU A 200 -7.76 24.24 -1.46
N ASP A 201 -7.48 22.94 -1.56
CA ASP A 201 -8.39 22.00 -2.22
C ASP A 201 -9.64 21.68 -1.38
N ASN A 202 -9.58 21.91 -0.07
CA ASN A 202 -10.66 21.60 0.87
C ASN A 202 -11.48 22.85 1.24
N CYS A 203 -11.17 24.02 0.69
CA CYS A 203 -11.98 25.22 0.88
C CYS A 203 -12.24 25.94 -0.45
N LYS A 204 -13.50 26.25 -0.75
CA LYS A 204 -13.89 27.05 -1.91
C LYS A 204 -14.99 28.04 -1.56
N ALA A 205 -14.92 29.24 -2.16
CA ALA A 205 -15.91 30.27 -2.00
C ALA A 205 -16.89 30.30 -3.18
N PHE A 206 -18.17 30.55 -2.94
CA PHE A 206 -19.20 30.61 -3.97
C PHE A 206 -20.06 31.86 -3.78
N PRO A 207 -20.36 32.62 -4.85
CA PRO A 207 -21.31 33.72 -4.79
C PRO A 207 -22.73 33.16 -4.85
N ILE A 208 -23.57 33.46 -3.87
CA ILE A 208 -24.93 32.92 -3.83
C ILE A 208 -25.98 33.98 -3.47
N SER A 209 -27.17 33.83 -4.06
CA SER A 209 -28.40 34.49 -3.61
C SER A 209 -29.52 33.46 -3.57
N ALA A 210 -29.77 32.91 -2.38
CA ALA A 210 -30.67 31.78 -2.18
C ALA A 210 -32.11 32.03 -2.64
N PHE A 211 -32.57 33.28 -2.62
CA PHE A 211 -33.90 33.69 -3.06
C PHE A 211 -33.90 34.50 -4.37
N GLY A 212 -32.76 34.65 -5.04
CA GLY A 212 -32.60 35.53 -6.20
C GLY A 212 -32.47 37.00 -5.83
N GLU A 213 -32.90 37.89 -6.73
CA GLU A 213 -32.83 39.35 -6.52
C GLU A 213 -33.77 39.80 -5.39
N SER A 214 -33.28 40.69 -4.55
CA SER A 214 -34.07 41.30 -3.48
C SER A 214 -34.37 42.78 -3.73
N ASP A 215 -35.54 43.22 -3.24
CA ASP A 215 -35.92 44.62 -3.14
C ASP A 215 -35.85 45.10 -1.69
N ARG A 216 -35.50 46.38 -1.51
CA ARG A 216 -35.56 47.03 -0.21
C ARG A 216 -36.89 47.74 -0.04
N GLN A 217 -37.61 47.39 1.01
CA GLN A 217 -38.84 48.04 1.40
C GLN A 217 -38.66 48.70 2.76
N ALA A 218 -38.98 49.99 2.86
CA ALA A 218 -39.03 50.69 4.14
C ALA A 218 -40.33 50.33 4.86
N THR A 219 -40.23 49.86 6.10
CA THR A 219 -41.40 49.61 6.95
C THR A 219 -41.89 50.90 7.61
N SER A 220 -43.13 50.87 8.11
CA SER A 220 -43.81 52.00 8.75
C SER A 220 -43.07 52.56 9.98
N ASP A 221 -42.14 51.80 10.57
CA ASP A 221 -41.24 52.18 11.66
C ASP A 221 -39.87 52.73 11.17
N GLY A 222 -39.72 52.97 9.87
CA GLY A 222 -38.51 53.52 9.25
C GLY A 222 -37.35 52.54 9.10
N LYS A 223 -37.55 51.24 9.38
CA LYS A 223 -36.53 50.20 9.16
C LYS A 223 -36.59 49.70 7.72
N GLU A 224 -35.44 49.48 7.09
CA GLU A 224 -35.39 48.81 5.79
C GLU A 224 -35.44 47.29 5.96
N ARG A 225 -36.25 46.61 5.15
CA ARG A 225 -36.30 45.16 5.02
C ARG A 225 -35.95 44.75 3.59
N GLU A 226 -35.22 43.66 3.45
CA GLU A 226 -34.91 43.03 2.16
C GLU A 226 -35.88 41.87 1.95
N LEU A 227 -36.63 41.92 0.85
CA LEU A 227 -37.57 40.86 0.46
C LEU A 227 -37.23 40.37 -0.97
N PRO A 228 -37.41 39.08 -1.29
CA PRO A 228 -37.21 38.60 -2.65
C PRO A 228 -38.19 39.30 -3.60
N LYS A 229 -37.74 39.69 -4.80
CA LYS A 229 -38.62 40.23 -5.85
C LYS A 229 -39.68 39.22 -6.28
N GLN A 230 -39.33 37.93 -6.23
CA GLN A 230 -40.17 36.85 -6.70
C GLN A 230 -39.95 35.59 -5.86
N VAL A 231 -41.04 34.96 -5.44
CA VAL A 231 -41.05 33.74 -4.60
C VAL A 231 -41.71 32.54 -5.27
N ASN A 232 -42.36 32.72 -6.43
CA ASN A 232 -42.96 31.62 -7.19
C ASN A 232 -43.00 31.88 -8.71
N PRO A 233 -42.14 31.22 -9.53
CA PRO A 233 -41.02 30.38 -9.08
C PRO A 233 -39.90 31.22 -8.44
N LEU A 234 -39.21 30.64 -7.46
CA LEU A 234 -37.94 31.17 -6.95
C LEU A 234 -36.86 31.05 -8.01
N MET A 235 -36.03 32.10 -8.11
CA MET A 235 -34.87 32.17 -9.00
C MET A 235 -33.56 32.19 -8.19
N PRO A 236 -33.17 31.07 -7.54
CA PRO A 236 -31.93 31.02 -6.78
C PRO A 236 -30.72 31.20 -7.71
N PHE A 237 -29.69 31.90 -7.22
CA PHE A 237 -28.41 32.06 -7.90
C PHE A 237 -27.29 31.36 -7.13
N GLY A 238 -26.54 30.48 -7.77
CA GLY A 238 -25.34 29.82 -7.21
C GLY A 238 -25.56 28.88 -6.03
N LEU A 239 -26.83 28.61 -5.68
CA LEU A 239 -27.17 27.97 -4.41
C LEU A 239 -26.68 26.52 -4.34
N LEU A 240 -26.75 25.76 -5.43
CA LEU A 240 -26.49 24.32 -5.41
C LEU A 240 -25.02 23.97 -5.64
N GLU A 241 -24.26 24.84 -6.28
CA GLU A 241 -22.86 24.62 -6.64
C GLU A 241 -21.99 24.31 -5.42
N GLY A 242 -22.16 25.06 -4.33
CA GLY A 242 -21.45 24.83 -3.08
C GLY A 242 -21.74 23.46 -2.47
N PHE A 243 -23.01 22.99 -2.53
CA PHE A 243 -23.40 21.67 -2.02
C PHE A 243 -22.82 20.54 -2.86
N ILE A 244 -22.93 20.64 -4.18
CA ILE A 244 -22.39 19.64 -5.10
C ILE A 244 -20.87 19.53 -4.96
N TRP A 245 -20.17 20.68 -4.91
CA TRP A 245 -18.72 20.72 -4.73
C TRP A 245 -18.30 20.08 -3.39
N LEU A 246 -18.97 20.43 -2.28
CA LEU A 246 -18.63 19.91 -0.96
C LEU A 246 -18.75 18.38 -0.94
N THR A 247 -19.80 17.82 -1.53
CA THR A 247 -20.00 16.37 -1.64
C THR A 247 -18.94 15.69 -2.50
N GLN A 248 -18.59 16.25 -3.66
CA GLN A 248 -17.51 15.73 -4.51
C GLN A 248 -16.18 15.72 -3.76
N ARG A 249 -15.91 16.78 -3.00
CA ARG A 249 -14.68 16.88 -2.24
C ARG A 249 -14.66 15.91 -1.06
N LEU A 250 -15.78 15.73 -0.38
CA LEU A 250 -15.93 14.73 0.67
C LEU A 250 -15.64 13.31 0.15
N GLN A 251 -16.16 12.96 -1.02
CA GLN A 251 -15.87 11.67 -1.66
C GLN A 251 -14.38 11.51 -1.97
N THR A 252 -13.74 12.59 -2.44
CA THR A 252 -12.29 12.61 -2.69
C THR A 252 -11.49 12.38 -1.41
N ILE A 253 -11.84 13.09 -0.32
CA ILE A 253 -11.18 12.94 0.99
C ILE A 253 -11.37 11.51 1.53
N LYS A 254 -12.57 10.93 1.40
CA LYS A 254 -12.84 9.54 1.82
C LYS A 254 -11.97 8.56 1.03
N SER A 255 -11.92 8.69 -0.29
CA SER A 255 -11.06 7.88 -1.16
C SER A 255 -9.57 7.98 -0.80
N GLN A 256 -9.06 9.19 -0.54
CA GLN A 256 -7.67 9.41 -0.13
C GLN A 256 -7.35 8.71 1.20
N ARG A 257 -8.24 8.81 2.20
CA ARG A 257 -8.07 8.10 3.47
C ARG A 257 -8.06 6.59 3.31
N ASP A 258 -8.97 6.07 2.49
CA ASP A 258 -9.04 4.64 2.22
C ASP A 258 -7.76 4.15 1.53
N ALA A 259 -7.18 4.95 0.63
CA ALA A 259 -5.89 4.65 0.00
C ALA A 259 -4.72 4.63 1.00
N ILE A 260 -4.64 5.63 1.89
CA ILE A 260 -3.60 5.68 2.95
C ILE A 260 -3.73 4.47 3.89
N ARG A 261 -4.96 4.14 4.30
CA ARG A 261 -5.22 2.96 5.13
C ARG A 261 -4.76 1.69 4.44
N LEU A 262 -5.13 1.50 3.18
CA LEU A 262 -4.71 0.35 2.38
C LEU A 262 -3.18 0.25 2.25
N GLN A 263 -2.49 1.38 2.11
CA GLN A 263 -1.03 1.44 2.07
C GLN A 263 -0.41 0.99 3.40
N ASN A 264 -0.92 1.47 4.54
CA ASN A 264 -0.46 1.04 5.87
C ASN A 264 -0.69 -0.44 6.10
N ASP A 265 -1.88 -0.94 5.77
CA ASP A 265 -2.21 -2.37 5.87
C ASP A 265 -1.24 -3.20 4.98
N THR A 266 -0.90 -2.70 3.79
CA THR A 266 0.08 -3.34 2.88
C THR A 266 1.50 -3.37 3.47
N ILE A 267 1.92 -2.36 4.21
CA ILE A 267 3.21 -2.34 4.92
C ILE A 267 3.23 -3.39 6.04
N GLU A 268 2.14 -3.53 6.80
CA GLU A 268 2.01 -4.59 7.81
C GLU A 268 2.12 -5.99 7.18
N LEU A 269 1.50 -6.19 6.02
CA LEU A 269 1.61 -7.44 5.24
C LEU A 269 3.07 -7.72 4.84
N GLN A 270 3.78 -6.73 4.30
CA GLN A 270 5.20 -6.90 3.90
C GLN A 270 6.09 -7.26 5.09
N ASN A 271 5.89 -6.59 6.23
CA ASN A 271 6.64 -6.89 7.46
C ASN A 271 6.37 -8.33 7.94
N TYR A 272 5.12 -8.79 7.85
CA TYR A 272 4.75 -10.16 8.18
C TYR A 272 5.37 -11.18 7.21
N GLU A 273 5.27 -10.95 5.90
CA GLU A 273 5.92 -11.79 4.87
C GLU A 273 7.42 -11.91 5.11
N GLN A 274 8.09 -10.78 5.42
CA GLN A 274 9.52 -10.76 5.70
C GLN A 274 9.87 -11.52 6.99
N THR A 275 9.03 -11.42 8.02
CA THR A 275 9.21 -12.16 9.28
C THR A 275 9.06 -13.67 9.06
N VAL A 276 8.09 -14.10 8.24
CA VAL A 276 7.92 -15.50 7.84
C VAL A 276 9.11 -15.98 7.02
N ALA A 277 9.57 -15.18 6.04
CA ALA A 277 10.71 -15.52 5.18
C ALA A 277 12.04 -15.62 5.95
N ASN A 278 12.23 -14.78 6.97
CA ASN A 278 13.42 -14.78 7.83
C ASN A 278 13.43 -15.93 8.85
N TYR A 279 12.36 -16.71 8.95
CA TYR A 279 12.27 -17.86 9.84
C TYR A 279 13.05 -19.08 9.29
N LYS A 280 14.33 -18.88 8.98
CA LYS A 280 15.27 -19.84 8.34
C LYS A 280 16.30 -20.47 9.29
N GLY A 281 16.20 -20.28 10.60
CA GLY A 281 17.05 -20.97 11.56
C GLY A 281 16.71 -22.46 11.67
N TRP A 282 17.67 -23.34 11.36
CA TRP A 282 17.55 -24.79 11.52
C TRP A 282 17.48 -25.13 13.03
N PHE A 283 16.26 -25.17 13.55
CA PHE A 283 15.95 -25.72 14.87
C PHE A 283 14.97 -26.89 14.68
N PRO A 284 15.31 -28.11 15.14
CA PRO A 284 14.58 -29.33 14.81
C PRO A 284 13.27 -29.52 15.59
N TYR A 285 12.79 -28.49 16.30
CA TYR A 285 11.56 -28.56 17.10
C TYR A 285 10.60 -27.39 16.79
N PRO A 286 9.27 -27.62 16.92
CA PRO A 286 8.27 -26.57 16.78
C PRO A 286 8.38 -25.58 17.95
N SER A 287 8.53 -24.29 17.66
CA SER A 287 8.64 -23.22 18.67
C SER A 287 7.30 -22.50 18.87
N LEU A 288 7.06 -21.99 20.09
CA LEU A 288 5.88 -21.17 20.44
C LEU A 288 5.74 -19.91 19.58
N SER A 289 6.86 -19.39 19.06
CA SER A 289 6.92 -18.24 18.16
C SER A 289 6.31 -18.50 16.77
N LEU A 290 6.43 -19.72 16.22
CA LEU A 290 5.76 -20.08 14.95
C LEU A 290 4.24 -20.12 15.10
N TRP A 291 3.76 -20.52 16.28
CA TRP A 291 2.33 -20.52 16.60
C TRP A 291 1.78 -19.09 16.73
N HIS A 292 2.53 -18.17 17.35
CA HIS A 292 2.16 -16.75 17.41
C HIS A 292 2.13 -16.11 16.02
N LEU A 293 3.14 -16.36 15.18
CA LEU A 293 3.18 -15.90 13.79
C LEU A 293 1.96 -16.36 12.98
N LYS A 294 1.53 -17.62 13.14
CA LYS A 294 0.32 -18.13 12.49
C LYS A 294 -0.95 -17.38 12.90
N ARG A 295 -1.04 -16.93 14.16
CA ARG A 295 -2.16 -16.14 14.68
C ARG A 295 -2.15 -14.73 14.12
N THR A 296 -1.00 -14.06 14.13
CA THR A 296 -0.80 -12.74 13.50
C THR A 296 -1.18 -12.76 12.02
N GLY A 297 -0.85 -13.84 11.29
CA GLY A 297 -1.29 -14.01 9.91
C GLY A 297 -2.81 -13.98 9.72
N LYS A 298 -3.61 -14.50 10.67
CA LYS A 298 -5.08 -14.40 10.59
C LYS A 298 -5.58 -12.99 10.79
N GLU A 299 -4.94 -12.22 11.68
CA GLU A 299 -5.30 -10.84 11.95
C GLU A 299 -5.03 -9.97 10.70
N ILE A 300 -3.90 -10.18 10.03
CA ILE A 300 -3.54 -9.48 8.78
C ILE A 300 -4.46 -9.85 7.61
N ILE A 301 -4.85 -11.12 7.46
CA ILE A 301 -5.82 -11.54 6.42
C ILE A 301 -7.15 -10.79 6.57
N ASN A 302 -7.60 -10.53 7.79
CA ASN A 302 -8.86 -9.83 8.06
C ASN A 302 -8.82 -8.32 7.76
N LEU A 303 -7.63 -7.73 7.53
CA LEU A 303 -7.51 -6.31 7.16
C LEU A 303 -7.90 -6.06 5.70
N PHE A 304 -7.82 -7.09 4.85
CA PHE A 304 -8.03 -6.96 3.42
C PHE A 304 -9.40 -7.50 2.98
N PRO A 305 -10.01 -6.94 1.91
CA PRO A 305 -11.20 -7.50 1.30
C PRO A 305 -10.97 -8.93 0.81
N LYS A 306 -12.02 -9.75 0.86
CA LYS A 306 -12.00 -11.12 0.35
C LYS A 306 -11.65 -11.15 -1.14
N ASP A 307 -10.84 -12.13 -1.52
CA ASP A 307 -10.32 -12.41 -2.86
C ASP A 307 -9.34 -11.37 -3.44
N SER A 308 -8.91 -10.40 -2.62
CA SER A 308 -7.92 -9.40 -3.03
C SER A 308 -6.51 -9.98 -3.15
N GLU A 309 -5.69 -9.41 -4.03
CA GLU A 309 -4.25 -9.75 -4.18
C GLU A 309 -3.49 -9.73 -2.83
N PRO A 310 -3.61 -8.68 -1.99
CA PRO A 310 -2.98 -8.65 -0.66
C PRO A 310 -3.48 -9.75 0.28
N GLU A 311 -4.77 -10.08 0.26
CA GLU A 311 -5.29 -11.18 1.06
C GLU A 311 -4.69 -12.53 0.61
N LYS A 312 -4.62 -12.79 -0.70
CA LYS A 312 -3.99 -13.99 -1.24
C LYS A 312 -2.52 -14.10 -0.84
N ARG A 313 -1.80 -12.99 -0.86
CA ARG A 313 -0.41 -12.91 -0.36
C ARG A 313 -0.31 -13.19 1.13
N ALA A 314 -1.20 -12.62 1.94
CA ALA A 314 -1.27 -12.89 3.38
C ALA A 314 -1.56 -14.38 3.68
N GLN A 315 -2.49 -14.97 2.92
CA GLN A 315 -2.80 -16.41 2.97
C GLN A 315 -1.58 -17.25 2.56
N GLN A 316 -0.89 -16.91 1.47
CA GLN A 316 0.33 -17.60 1.04
C GLN A 316 1.43 -17.53 2.11
N ALA A 317 1.65 -16.38 2.74
CA ALA A 317 2.62 -16.23 3.82
C ALA A 317 2.24 -17.07 5.05
N GLN A 318 0.94 -17.11 5.40
CA GLN A 318 0.45 -18.00 6.46
C GLN A 318 0.59 -19.49 6.11
N GLU A 319 0.37 -19.87 4.85
CA GLU A 319 0.61 -21.22 4.36
C GLU A 319 2.09 -21.58 4.42
N GLN A 320 3.00 -20.68 4.05
CA GLN A 320 4.44 -20.87 4.19
C GLN A 320 4.82 -21.10 5.65
N CYS A 321 4.32 -20.27 6.57
CA CYS A 321 4.51 -20.48 8.02
C CYS A 321 3.97 -21.84 8.47
N SER A 322 2.82 -22.26 7.95
CA SER A 322 2.20 -23.56 8.27
C SER A 322 3.00 -24.73 7.68
N LYS A 323 3.55 -24.60 6.48
CA LYS A 323 4.45 -25.58 5.84
C LYS A 323 5.75 -25.73 6.63
N ILE A 324 6.34 -24.62 7.09
CA ILE A 324 7.53 -24.66 7.96
C ILE A 324 7.20 -25.44 9.25
N TRP A 325 6.06 -25.15 9.87
CA TRP A 325 5.61 -25.87 11.07
C TRP A 325 5.39 -27.38 10.82
N TRP A 326 4.69 -27.74 9.74
CA TRP A 326 4.46 -29.14 9.35
C TRP A 326 5.74 -29.88 8.98
N SER A 327 6.65 -29.25 8.25
CA SER A 327 7.93 -29.87 7.87
C SER A 327 8.76 -30.29 9.09
N ARG A 328 8.72 -29.50 10.17
CA ARG A 328 9.43 -29.82 11.42
C ARG A 328 8.78 -30.97 12.20
N LEU A 329 7.45 -31.09 12.12
CA LEU A 329 6.72 -32.25 12.66
C LEU A 329 7.05 -33.55 11.90
N VAL A 330 7.24 -33.44 10.57
CA VAL A 330 7.47 -34.59 9.68
C VAL A 330 8.90 -35.15 9.80
N VAL A 331 9.90 -34.37 10.25
CA VAL A 331 11.29 -34.87 10.43
C VAL A 331 11.43 -35.90 11.56
N LEU A 332 10.58 -35.84 12.59
CA LEU A 332 10.62 -36.76 13.74
C LEU A 332 10.55 -38.25 13.34
N PRO A 333 9.62 -38.71 12.48
CA PRO A 333 9.60 -40.10 12.02
C PRO A 333 10.80 -40.47 11.12
N PHE A 334 11.39 -39.55 10.36
CA PHE A 334 12.59 -39.84 9.57
C PHE A 334 13.84 -40.08 10.42
N LEU A 335 13.96 -39.39 11.56
CA LEU A 335 15.01 -39.66 12.56
C LEU A 335 14.88 -41.08 13.13
N ALA A 336 13.65 -41.52 13.40
CA ALA A 336 13.39 -42.90 13.83
C ALA A 336 13.70 -43.93 12.71
N MET A 337 13.37 -43.60 11.45
CA MET A 337 13.72 -44.44 10.29
C MET A 337 15.24 -44.54 10.08
N GLY A 338 16.00 -43.47 10.30
CA GLY A 338 17.46 -43.47 10.18
C GLY A 338 18.13 -44.47 11.13
N ILE A 339 17.61 -44.59 12.35
CA ILE A 339 18.07 -45.60 13.32
C ILE A 339 17.78 -47.03 12.82
N LEU A 340 16.62 -47.24 12.19
CA LEU A 340 16.25 -48.53 11.60
C LEU A 340 17.14 -48.92 10.42
N LEU A 341 17.50 -47.96 9.56
CA LEU A 341 18.38 -48.17 8.41
C LEU A 341 19.80 -48.55 8.83
N ILE A 342 20.33 -47.93 9.90
CA ILE A 342 21.64 -48.30 10.46
C ILE A 342 21.66 -49.78 10.87
N TYR A 343 20.57 -50.27 11.47
CA TYR A 343 20.43 -51.68 11.84
C TYR A 343 20.36 -52.63 10.62
N LEU A 344 19.67 -52.23 9.54
CA LEU A 344 19.61 -53.03 8.32
C LEU A 344 20.97 -53.08 7.61
N TRP A 345 21.71 -51.97 7.58
CA TRP A 345 23.02 -51.91 6.91
C TRP A 345 24.11 -52.72 7.62
N THR A 346 24.09 -52.85 8.96
CA THR A 346 25.05 -53.71 9.68
C THR A 346 24.80 -55.20 9.42
N SER A 347 23.54 -55.60 9.23
CA SER A 347 23.21 -56.98 8.83
C SER A 347 23.74 -57.32 7.44
N GLN A 348 23.61 -56.40 6.47
CA GLN A 348 24.05 -56.64 5.10
C GLN A 348 25.58 -56.75 4.96
N ALA A 349 26.33 -55.97 5.74
CA ALA A 349 27.80 -56.08 5.77
C ALA A 349 28.31 -57.45 6.26
N TYR A 350 27.50 -58.17 7.06
CA TYR A 350 27.85 -59.52 7.51
C TYR A 350 27.74 -60.55 6.38
N ASP A 351 26.68 -60.49 5.57
CA ASP A 351 26.46 -61.42 4.45
C ASP A 351 27.46 -61.19 3.30
N ASP A 352 27.83 -59.93 3.05
CA ASP A 352 28.84 -59.57 2.03
C ASP A 352 30.22 -60.16 2.36
N LYS A 353 30.59 -60.24 3.64
CA LYS A 353 31.87 -60.82 4.07
C LYS A 353 31.97 -62.30 3.71
N LYS A 354 30.89 -63.06 3.96
CA LYS A 354 30.85 -64.48 3.63
C LYS A 354 30.96 -64.72 2.13
N SER A 355 30.27 -63.91 1.33
CA SER A 355 30.25 -64.04 -0.13
C SER A 355 31.59 -63.66 -0.78
N TYR A 356 32.30 -62.67 -0.20
CA TYR A 356 33.64 -62.30 -0.66
C TYR A 356 34.66 -63.42 -0.45
N ASP A 357 34.66 -64.06 0.72
CA ASP A 357 35.59 -65.15 1.02
C ASP A 357 35.42 -66.34 0.03
N GLU A 358 34.19 -66.61 -0.40
CA GLU A 358 33.84 -67.66 -1.38
C GLU A 358 34.30 -67.30 -2.81
N ALA A 359 34.07 -66.04 -3.24
CA ALA A 359 34.52 -65.56 -4.56
C ALA A 359 36.06 -65.51 -4.65
N HIS A 360 36.72 -65.04 -3.58
CA HIS A 360 38.17 -64.98 -3.49
C HIS A 360 38.81 -66.37 -3.53
N SER A 361 38.19 -67.37 -2.89
CA SER A 361 38.63 -68.76 -2.96
C SER A 361 38.52 -69.33 -4.37
N THR A 362 37.40 -69.06 -5.05
CA THR A 362 37.12 -69.61 -6.40
C THR A 362 38.09 -69.07 -7.46
N LEU A 363 38.42 -67.78 -7.42
CA LEU A 363 39.34 -67.17 -8.39
C LEU A 363 40.81 -67.60 -8.24
N ASN A 364 41.16 -68.18 -7.09
CA ASN A 364 42.51 -68.67 -6.83
C ASN A 364 42.63 -70.21 -6.92
N ASP A 365 41.54 -70.92 -7.26
CA ASP A 365 41.58 -72.36 -7.52
C ASP A 365 42.02 -72.64 -8.97
N PRO A 366 43.15 -73.34 -9.20
CA PRO A 366 43.66 -73.63 -10.54
C PRO A 366 42.78 -74.58 -11.37
N ASN A 367 41.76 -75.22 -10.78
CA ASN A 367 40.87 -76.16 -11.47
C ASN A 367 39.42 -75.68 -11.63
N ALA A 368 39.12 -74.41 -11.32
CA ALA A 368 37.76 -73.87 -11.42
C ALA A 368 37.24 -73.84 -12.88
N ASP A 369 35.95 -74.13 -13.07
CA ASP A 369 35.31 -74.08 -14.39
C ASP A 369 35.08 -72.62 -14.84
N PHE A 370 35.04 -72.37 -16.16
CA PHE A 370 34.93 -71.02 -16.70
C PHE A 370 33.61 -70.33 -16.31
N GLU A 371 32.50 -71.07 -16.19
CA GLU A 371 31.24 -70.51 -15.69
C GLU A 371 31.30 -70.15 -14.20
N GLU A 372 32.08 -70.87 -13.39
CA GLU A 372 32.26 -70.59 -11.96
C GLU A 372 33.14 -69.35 -11.75
N ILE A 373 34.22 -69.24 -12.55
CA ILE A 373 35.06 -68.04 -12.62
C ILE A 373 34.22 -66.84 -13.06
N GLN A 374 33.35 -67.00 -14.07
CA GLN A 374 32.50 -65.92 -14.54
C GLN A 374 31.47 -65.48 -13.49
N LYS A 375 30.91 -66.41 -12.69
CA LYS A 375 30.01 -66.07 -11.56
C LYS A 375 30.75 -65.35 -10.44
N ALA A 376 31.97 -65.77 -10.11
CA ALA A 376 32.80 -65.11 -9.10
C ALA A 376 33.22 -63.69 -9.57
N GLU A 377 33.65 -63.55 -10.83
CA GLU A 377 33.93 -62.25 -11.45
C GLU A 377 32.69 -61.36 -11.49
N GLN A 378 31.52 -61.91 -11.82
CA GLN A 378 30.27 -61.15 -11.88
C GLN A 378 29.80 -60.71 -10.49
N TRP A 379 30.01 -61.52 -9.44
CA TRP A 379 29.74 -61.09 -8.07
C TRP A 379 30.70 -59.99 -7.64
N LEU A 380 32.00 -60.11 -7.90
CA LEU A 380 32.99 -59.05 -7.61
C LEU A 380 32.74 -57.78 -8.41
N GLU A 381 32.35 -57.89 -9.68
CA GLU A 381 31.99 -56.78 -10.53
C GLU A 381 30.72 -56.09 -10.02
N ASN A 382 29.70 -56.86 -9.64
CA ASN A 382 28.50 -56.32 -9.02
C ASN A 382 28.81 -55.66 -7.68
N TYR A 383 29.65 -56.25 -6.83
CA TYR A 383 30.08 -55.66 -5.56
C TYR A 383 30.89 -54.36 -5.76
N TYR A 384 31.71 -54.30 -6.81
CA TYR A 384 32.50 -53.12 -7.19
C TYR A 384 31.62 -51.98 -7.73
N TYR A 385 30.64 -52.30 -8.58
CA TYR A 385 29.79 -51.30 -9.24
C TYR A 385 28.49 -50.97 -8.49
N THR A 386 28.08 -51.77 -7.51
CA THR A 386 26.85 -51.52 -6.73
C THR A 386 27.10 -50.47 -5.65
N LEU A 387 26.40 -49.34 -5.77
CA LEU A 387 26.54 -48.17 -4.88
C LEU A 387 25.91 -48.35 -3.48
N TRP A 388 25.29 -49.50 -3.18
CA TRP A 388 24.43 -49.72 -1.99
C TRP A 388 25.12 -50.50 -0.84
N HIS A 389 26.44 -50.74 -0.91
CA HIS A 389 27.22 -51.42 0.14
C HIS A 389 28.28 -50.54 0.83
N PRO A 390 27.98 -49.29 1.21
CA PRO A 390 29.01 -48.34 1.68
C PRO A 390 29.67 -48.75 3.01
N ILE A 391 28.95 -49.45 3.88
CA ILE A 391 29.51 -49.97 5.14
C ILE A 391 30.38 -51.20 4.88
N SER A 392 30.00 -52.05 3.94
CA SER A 392 30.77 -53.25 3.57
C SER A 392 32.15 -52.88 2.99
N TRP A 393 32.26 -51.82 2.20
CA TRP A 393 33.55 -51.34 1.68
C TRP A 393 34.52 -50.83 2.76
N LEU A 394 34.01 -50.43 3.92
CA LEU A 394 34.83 -49.98 5.06
C LEU A 394 35.28 -51.14 5.96
N PHE A 395 34.50 -52.21 6.05
CA PHE A 395 34.70 -53.27 7.06
C PHE A 395 34.89 -54.69 6.51
N VAL A 396 34.69 -54.92 5.21
CA VAL A 396 34.82 -56.24 4.55
C VAL A 396 36.03 -56.28 3.62
N VAL A 397 35.95 -55.65 2.44
CA VAL A 397 37.05 -55.57 1.48
C VAL A 397 36.98 -54.22 0.77
N SER A 398 38.14 -53.61 0.55
CA SER A 398 38.22 -52.33 -0.14
C SER A 398 37.91 -52.49 -1.64
N ASN A 399 37.28 -51.46 -2.21
CA ASN A 399 36.96 -51.42 -3.63
C ASN A 399 38.21 -51.60 -4.53
N GLY A 400 39.38 -51.13 -4.06
CA GLY A 400 40.64 -51.28 -4.78
C GLY A 400 41.16 -52.72 -4.84
N THR A 401 40.94 -53.50 -3.78
CA THR A 401 41.35 -54.90 -3.72
C THR A 401 40.49 -55.76 -4.64
N VAL A 402 39.16 -55.58 -4.60
CA VAL A 402 38.20 -56.27 -5.48
C VAL A 402 38.51 -56.01 -6.96
N LYS A 403 38.79 -54.74 -7.32
CA LYS A 403 39.18 -54.39 -8.68
C LYS A 403 40.48 -55.07 -9.12
N SER A 404 41.49 -55.07 -8.25
CA SER A 404 42.77 -55.69 -8.57
C SER A 404 42.64 -57.20 -8.83
N GLU A 405 41.77 -57.89 -8.10
CA GLU A 405 41.53 -59.32 -8.29
C GLU A 405 40.72 -59.59 -9.56
N LEU A 406 39.71 -58.78 -9.84
CA LEU A 406 38.93 -58.83 -11.07
C LEU A 406 39.80 -58.58 -12.31
N ASP A 407 40.65 -57.55 -12.29
CA ASP A 407 41.54 -57.20 -13.40
C ASP A 407 42.58 -58.31 -13.67
N LYS A 408 43.07 -58.96 -12.61
CA LYS A 408 44.01 -60.09 -12.72
C LYS A 408 43.38 -61.31 -13.40
N SER A 409 42.14 -61.66 -13.03
CA SER A 409 41.41 -62.79 -13.63
C SER A 409 41.09 -62.53 -15.11
N ARG A 410 40.60 -61.33 -15.43
CA ARG A 410 40.26 -60.93 -16.82
C ARG A 410 41.47 -60.96 -17.75
N HIS A 411 42.64 -60.55 -17.28
CA HIS A 411 43.87 -60.59 -18.07
C HIS A 411 44.29 -62.03 -18.45
N GLN A 412 44.01 -63.03 -17.62
CA GLN A 412 44.31 -64.44 -17.93
C GLN A 412 43.38 -64.99 -19.01
N ASN A 413 42.11 -64.60 -19.00
CA ASN A 413 41.13 -64.99 -20.02
C ASN A 413 41.43 -64.38 -21.40
N GLU A 414 41.90 -63.13 -21.43
CA GLU A 414 42.34 -62.41 -22.64
C GLU A 414 43.39 -63.19 -23.46
N GLN A 415 44.40 -63.73 -22.78
CA GLN A 415 45.49 -64.48 -23.42
C GLN A 415 45.01 -65.79 -24.04
N ARG A 416 44.03 -66.46 -23.41
CA ARG A 416 43.52 -67.76 -23.85
C ARG A 416 42.76 -67.67 -25.18
N PHE A 417 41.92 -66.67 -25.38
CA PHE A 417 41.12 -66.52 -26.60
C PHE A 417 41.92 -65.96 -27.77
N TRP A 418 42.90 -65.08 -27.52
CA TRP A 418 43.77 -64.56 -28.57
C TRP A 418 44.60 -65.66 -29.24
N HIS A 419 45.12 -66.60 -28.43
CA HIS A 419 45.88 -67.74 -28.92
C HIS A 419 45.08 -68.65 -29.88
N ALA A 420 43.74 -68.70 -29.76
CA ALA A 420 42.88 -69.49 -30.64
C ALA A 420 42.72 -68.90 -32.05
N ILE A 421 42.77 -67.56 -32.21
CA ILE A 421 42.75 -66.91 -33.54
C ILE A 421 44.04 -67.19 -34.31
N GLN A 422 45.17 -67.23 -33.60
CA GLN A 422 46.49 -67.42 -34.20
C GLN A 422 46.67 -68.82 -34.83
N GLN A 423 45.85 -69.81 -34.45
CA GLN A 423 45.95 -71.19 -34.94
C GLN A 423 44.98 -71.56 -36.10
N ALA A 424 44.18 -70.62 -36.63
CA ALA A 424 43.18 -70.91 -37.67
C ALA A 424 43.75 -70.91 -39.11
N ASN A 425 43.44 -71.94 -39.92
CA ASN A 425 44.17 -72.24 -41.18
C ASN A 425 43.44 -71.92 -42.50
N SER A 426 42.25 -71.28 -42.50
CA SER A 426 41.54 -70.87 -43.74
C SER A 426 40.97 -69.45 -43.65
N ILE A 427 40.81 -68.76 -44.79
CA ILE A 427 40.33 -67.35 -44.84
C ILE A 427 38.93 -67.20 -44.22
N LYS A 428 38.05 -68.19 -44.38
CA LYS A 428 36.72 -68.21 -43.77
C LYS A 428 36.75 -68.56 -42.27
N ASN A 429 37.64 -69.46 -41.85
CA ASN A 429 37.73 -69.87 -40.44
C ASN A 429 38.50 -68.86 -39.58
N LYS A 430 39.50 -68.16 -40.14
CA LYS A 430 40.13 -66.99 -39.50
C LYS A 430 39.11 -65.89 -39.24
N ARG A 431 38.15 -65.67 -40.15
CA ARG A 431 37.03 -64.74 -39.96
C ARG A 431 36.09 -65.19 -38.83
N GLU A 432 35.83 -66.48 -38.67
CA GLU A 432 34.92 -66.99 -37.63
C GLU A 432 35.57 -67.01 -36.23
N ALA A 433 36.85 -67.39 -36.10
CA ALA A 433 37.60 -67.28 -34.84
C ALA A 433 37.80 -65.81 -34.41
N ALA A 434 38.08 -64.93 -35.36
CA ALA A 434 38.14 -63.47 -35.15
C ALA A 434 36.80 -62.92 -34.60
N LYS A 435 35.67 -63.39 -35.14
CA LYS A 435 34.34 -63.01 -34.64
C LYS A 435 34.00 -63.60 -33.27
N ALA A 436 34.50 -64.79 -32.92
CA ALA A 436 34.28 -65.39 -31.60
C ALA A 436 35.02 -64.63 -30.49
N TYR A 437 36.26 -64.20 -30.74
CA TYR A 437 37.01 -63.32 -29.86
C TYR A 437 36.30 -61.97 -29.66
N GLN A 438 35.84 -61.35 -30.75
CA GLN A 438 35.05 -60.11 -30.68
C GLN A 438 33.73 -60.28 -29.88
N LYS A 439 33.19 -61.49 -29.78
CA LYS A 439 31.94 -61.75 -29.06
C LYS A 439 32.14 -61.93 -27.54
N VAL A 440 33.17 -62.67 -27.13
CA VAL A 440 33.44 -62.95 -25.70
C VAL A 440 34.20 -61.79 -25.05
N LEU A 441 35.09 -61.14 -25.80
CA LEU A 441 35.93 -60.03 -25.35
C LEU A 441 35.76 -58.84 -26.31
N PRO A 442 34.59 -58.17 -26.30
CA PRO A 442 34.24 -57.14 -27.30
C PRO A 442 35.13 -55.89 -27.22
N ASN A 443 35.79 -55.67 -26.10
CA ASN A 443 36.77 -54.61 -25.88
C ASN A 443 38.15 -55.19 -25.53
N GLY A 444 38.43 -56.42 -25.97
CA GLY A 444 39.70 -57.09 -25.72
C GLY A 444 40.89 -56.33 -26.33
N GLN A 445 42.08 -56.58 -25.81
CA GLN A 445 43.30 -55.85 -26.13
C GLN A 445 43.67 -55.93 -27.63
N HIS A 446 43.32 -57.03 -28.31
CA HIS A 446 43.64 -57.25 -29.72
C HIS A 446 42.48 -56.95 -30.69
N ILE A 447 41.45 -56.24 -30.25
CA ILE A 447 40.24 -56.02 -31.06
C ILE A 447 40.49 -55.28 -32.38
N ALA A 448 41.43 -54.32 -32.41
CA ALA A 448 41.80 -53.59 -33.62
C ALA A 448 42.48 -54.48 -34.67
N GLU A 449 43.26 -55.48 -34.23
CA GLU A 449 43.96 -56.43 -35.11
C GLU A 449 42.98 -57.45 -35.69
N VAL A 450 41.98 -57.85 -34.91
CA VAL A 450 40.83 -58.67 -35.34
C VAL A 450 40.03 -57.97 -36.45
N GLU A 451 39.84 -56.65 -36.33
CA GLU A 451 39.04 -55.85 -37.28
C GLU A 451 39.73 -55.69 -38.66
N VAL A 452 41.07 -55.61 -38.67
CA VAL A 452 41.89 -55.59 -39.90
C VAL A 452 41.84 -56.92 -40.65
N ILE A 453 41.86 -58.05 -39.93
CA ILE A 453 41.77 -59.40 -40.52
C ILE A 453 40.40 -59.60 -41.20
N ILE A 454 39.34 -59.01 -40.64
CA ILE A 454 38.00 -59.05 -41.23
C ILE A 454 37.95 -58.24 -42.53
N THR A 455 38.51 -57.03 -42.56
CA THR A 455 38.45 -56.11 -43.71
C THR A 455 39.25 -56.59 -44.93
N GLN A 456 40.46 -57.14 -44.75
CA GLN A 456 41.26 -57.64 -45.89
C GLN A 456 40.62 -58.83 -46.62
N THR A 457 39.81 -59.63 -45.93
CA THR A 457 39.10 -60.77 -46.53
C THR A 457 37.86 -60.33 -47.33
N GLU A 458 37.40 -59.08 -47.18
CA GLU A 458 36.24 -58.53 -47.88
C GLU A 458 36.60 -57.85 -49.22
N ASP A 459 37.82 -57.32 -49.39
CA ASP A 459 38.26 -56.68 -50.63
C ASP A 459 38.53 -57.67 -51.79
N ILE A 460 38.94 -58.91 -51.50
CA ILE A 460 39.11 -59.98 -52.50
C ILE A 460 37.77 -60.38 -53.16
N LEU A 461 36.64 -60.15 -52.46
CA LEU A 461 35.29 -60.38 -52.99
C LEU A 461 34.77 -59.24 -53.88
N ARG A 462 35.44 -58.07 -53.88
CA ARG A 462 35.03 -56.84 -54.58
C ARG A 462 35.47 -56.82 -56.05
N GLN A 463 36.67 -57.30 -56.39
CA GLN A 463 37.17 -57.38 -57.78
C GLN A 463 36.30 -58.27 -58.70
N LYS A 464 35.56 -59.23 -58.15
CA LYS A 464 34.65 -60.11 -58.91
C LYS A 464 33.40 -59.39 -59.44
N ARG A 465 33.13 -58.16 -59.01
CA ARG A 465 31.90 -57.38 -59.29
C ARG A 465 32.08 -56.33 -60.40
N GLU A 466 33.30 -55.85 -60.64
CA GLU A 466 33.66 -54.85 -61.67
C GLU A 466 33.45 -55.39 -63.10
N GLN A 467 33.74 -56.68 -63.30
CA GLN A 467 33.73 -57.34 -64.62
C GLN A 467 32.31 -57.58 -65.19
N GLN A 468 31.27 -57.44 -64.36
CA GLN A 468 29.87 -57.70 -64.72
C GLN A 468 29.21 -56.53 -65.47
N TRP A 469 29.67 -55.28 -65.29
CA TRP A 469 28.97 -54.08 -65.78
C TRP A 469 29.56 -53.45 -67.06
N TRP A 470 30.77 -53.85 -67.46
CA TRP A 470 31.43 -53.32 -68.66
C TRP A 470 30.92 -53.93 -69.98
N GLN A 471 30.51 -55.21 -69.94
CA GLN A 471 30.14 -56.01 -71.10
C GLN A 471 29.04 -55.42 -72.04
N PRO A 472 28.01 -54.68 -71.55
CA PRO A 472 26.96 -54.11 -72.40
C PRO A 472 27.33 -52.84 -73.19
N VAL A 473 28.38 -52.11 -72.79
CA VAL A 473 28.82 -50.86 -73.47
C VAL A 473 29.54 -51.17 -74.78
N GLU A 474 30.18 -52.33 -74.87
CA GLU A 474 31.01 -52.76 -76.00
C GLU A 474 30.19 -53.29 -77.20
N GLN A 475 28.93 -53.71 -76.99
CA GLN A 475 28.13 -54.43 -77.98
C GLN A 475 26.96 -53.62 -78.61
N ALA A 476 26.86 -52.30 -78.38
CA ALA A 476 25.70 -51.51 -78.83
C ALA A 476 25.77 -51.07 -80.33
N PRO A 477 24.69 -51.21 -81.13
CA PRO A 477 24.74 -51.09 -82.60
C PRO A 477 24.39 -49.71 -83.23
N SER A 478 24.02 -48.67 -82.48
CA SER A 478 23.74 -47.31 -83.04
C SER A 478 24.28 -46.17 -82.17
N VAL A 479 24.45 -44.97 -82.76
CA VAL A 479 25.01 -43.78 -82.06
C VAL A 479 24.15 -43.38 -80.85
N THR A 480 22.82 -43.40 -80.97
CA THR A 480 21.89 -43.12 -79.86
C THR A 480 21.85 -44.25 -78.81
N ALA A 481 22.04 -45.51 -79.21
CA ALA A 481 22.07 -46.67 -78.29
C ALA A 481 23.39 -46.77 -77.50
N LYS A 482 24.53 -46.46 -78.14
CA LYS A 482 25.84 -46.34 -77.48
C LYS A 482 25.84 -45.23 -76.42
N LEU A 483 25.18 -44.09 -76.68
CA LEU A 483 25.07 -42.97 -75.74
C LEU A 483 24.22 -43.30 -74.49
N LYS A 484 23.18 -44.14 -74.63
CA LYS A 484 22.35 -44.61 -73.51
C LYS A 484 23.08 -45.65 -72.63
N ALA A 485 23.81 -46.59 -73.24
CA ALA A 485 24.60 -47.59 -72.52
C ALA A 485 25.82 -46.97 -71.79
N ALA A 486 26.50 -46.02 -72.43
CA ALA A 486 27.57 -45.20 -71.85
C ALA A 486 27.15 -44.45 -70.57
N ARG A 487 25.96 -43.83 -70.57
CA ARG A 487 25.40 -43.13 -69.40
C ARG A 487 24.98 -44.08 -68.26
N ALA A 488 24.56 -45.30 -68.58
CA ALA A 488 24.18 -46.30 -67.57
C ALA A 488 25.38 -46.86 -66.81
N TYR A 489 26.51 -47.09 -67.49
CA TYR A 489 27.77 -47.52 -66.87
C TYR A 489 28.28 -46.50 -65.83
N LEU A 490 28.30 -45.20 -66.19
CA LEU A 490 28.71 -44.13 -65.28
C LEU A 490 27.77 -43.95 -64.07
N LYS A 491 26.53 -44.43 -64.14
CA LYS A 491 25.58 -44.38 -63.01
C LYS A 491 25.80 -45.51 -62.00
N ALA A 492 26.07 -46.73 -62.47
CA ALA A 492 26.28 -47.89 -61.60
C ALA A 492 27.69 -47.93 -60.99
N LEU A 493 28.69 -47.45 -61.71
CA LEU A 493 30.10 -47.38 -61.28
C LEU A 493 30.67 -45.97 -61.55
N PRO A 494 30.32 -44.96 -60.74
CA PRO A 494 30.64 -43.55 -60.99
C PRO A 494 32.13 -43.19 -61.02
N ASN A 495 32.97 -44.04 -60.41
CA ASN A 495 34.43 -43.92 -60.41
C ASN A 495 35.12 -45.17 -60.99
N GLY A 496 34.43 -45.92 -61.85
CA GLY A 496 34.99 -47.12 -62.49
C GLY A 496 36.18 -46.79 -63.40
N GLU A 497 37.10 -47.75 -63.54
CA GLU A 497 38.40 -47.56 -64.23
C GLU A 497 38.28 -47.08 -65.69
N ARG A 498 37.17 -47.34 -66.41
CA ARG A 498 37.00 -47.02 -67.85
C ARG A 498 36.22 -45.74 -68.16
N LYS A 499 36.12 -44.83 -67.18
CA LYS A 499 35.40 -43.54 -67.27
C LYS A 499 35.88 -42.62 -68.41
N ALA A 500 37.19 -42.55 -68.65
CA ALA A 500 37.77 -41.61 -69.61
C ALA A 500 37.41 -41.95 -71.07
N GLU A 501 37.36 -43.23 -71.43
CA GLU A 501 37.00 -43.71 -72.78
C GLU A 501 35.52 -43.47 -73.12
N ILE A 502 34.63 -43.59 -72.14
CA ILE A 502 33.20 -43.32 -72.32
C ILE A 502 32.92 -41.83 -72.57
N ASN A 503 33.65 -40.94 -71.90
CA ASN A 503 33.47 -39.50 -72.08
C ASN A 503 33.86 -39.03 -73.49
N SER A 504 34.90 -39.63 -74.09
CA SER A 504 35.32 -39.33 -75.48
C SER A 504 34.26 -39.67 -76.53
N LEU A 505 33.50 -40.75 -76.33
CA LEU A 505 32.47 -41.22 -77.26
C LEU A 505 31.19 -40.37 -77.22
N ILE A 506 30.92 -39.71 -76.09
CA ILE A 506 29.80 -38.77 -75.94
C ILE A 506 30.05 -37.50 -76.76
N VAL A 507 31.29 -36.99 -76.74
CA VAL A 507 31.68 -35.73 -77.40
C VAL A 507 31.53 -35.78 -78.93
N GLN A 508 31.97 -36.86 -79.58
CA GLN A 508 31.87 -36.99 -81.05
C GLN A 508 30.43 -37.15 -81.57
N ALA A 509 29.54 -37.77 -80.79
CA ALA A 509 28.14 -37.92 -81.15
C ALA A 509 27.33 -36.61 -81.00
N GLU A 510 27.76 -35.71 -80.11
CA GLU A 510 27.13 -34.43 -79.85
C GLU A 510 27.47 -33.37 -80.92
N GLU A 511 28.66 -33.41 -81.53
CA GLU A 511 29.07 -32.48 -82.61
C GLU A 511 28.24 -32.63 -83.90
N SER A 512 27.83 -33.85 -84.26
CA SER A 512 27.08 -34.10 -85.50
C SER A 512 25.62 -33.64 -85.42
N LEU A 513 25.02 -33.70 -84.22
CA LEU A 513 23.68 -33.16 -83.93
C LEU A 513 23.66 -31.63 -83.83
N LEU A 514 24.81 -31.01 -83.55
CA LEU A 514 24.94 -29.55 -83.39
C LEU A 514 24.84 -28.82 -84.74
N GLN A 515 25.45 -29.37 -85.80
CA GLN A 515 25.44 -28.78 -87.15
C GLN A 515 24.05 -28.76 -87.80
N GLU A 516 23.21 -29.78 -87.55
CA GLU A 516 21.85 -29.88 -88.08
C GLU A 516 20.89 -28.86 -87.41
N LYS A 517 21.16 -28.50 -86.15
CA LYS A 517 20.39 -27.52 -85.37
C LYS A 517 20.69 -26.07 -85.78
N GLU A 518 21.93 -25.76 -86.17
CA GLU A 518 22.34 -24.41 -86.57
C GLU A 518 21.63 -23.94 -87.85
N GLN A 519 21.56 -24.81 -88.86
CA GLN A 519 20.87 -24.51 -90.13
C GLN A 519 19.37 -24.25 -89.95
N ARG A 520 18.70 -24.99 -89.05
CA ARG A 520 17.27 -24.83 -88.79
C ARG A 520 16.93 -23.50 -88.10
N LEU A 521 17.75 -23.08 -87.14
CA LEU A 521 17.48 -21.84 -86.37
C LEU A 521 17.77 -20.58 -87.20
N TRP A 522 18.77 -20.60 -88.09
CA TRP A 522 19.02 -19.47 -88.98
C TRP A 522 17.88 -19.24 -89.99
N LEU A 523 17.28 -20.32 -90.50
CA LEU A 523 16.14 -20.24 -91.42
C LEU A 523 14.97 -19.45 -90.83
N ALA A 524 14.71 -19.60 -89.52
CA ALA A 524 13.64 -18.88 -88.81
C ALA A 524 13.90 -17.36 -88.69
N VAL A 525 15.17 -16.93 -88.65
CA VAL A 525 15.53 -15.49 -88.62
C VAL A 525 15.22 -14.82 -89.95
N THR A 526 15.44 -15.53 -91.06
CA THR A 526 15.28 -14.99 -92.42
C THR A 526 13.82 -14.93 -92.90
N GLN A 527 12.93 -15.74 -92.34
CA GLN A 527 11.52 -15.85 -92.77
C GLN A 527 10.53 -15.03 -91.92
N ALA A 528 10.95 -14.42 -90.82
CA ALA A 528 10.05 -13.63 -89.97
C ALA A 528 9.66 -12.29 -90.61
N GLU A 529 8.37 -11.94 -90.65
CA GLU A 529 7.89 -10.76 -91.38
C GLU A 529 7.86 -9.46 -90.55
N SER A 530 7.73 -9.52 -89.21
CA SER A 530 7.69 -8.32 -88.33
C SER A 530 9.02 -8.06 -87.62
N SER A 531 9.30 -6.79 -87.28
CA SER A 531 10.53 -6.40 -86.58
C SER A 531 10.69 -7.09 -85.21
N THR A 532 9.59 -7.31 -84.49
CA THR A 532 9.58 -8.05 -83.22
C THR A 532 9.79 -9.56 -83.41
N ALA A 533 9.22 -10.17 -84.45
CA ALA A 533 9.43 -11.58 -84.77
C ALA A 533 10.88 -11.85 -85.24
N LYS A 534 11.45 -10.93 -86.04
CA LYS A 534 12.87 -10.97 -86.44
C LYS A 534 13.81 -10.86 -85.23
N LEU A 535 13.52 -9.98 -84.27
CA LEU A 535 14.32 -9.83 -83.05
C LEU A 535 14.29 -11.09 -82.18
N THR A 536 13.11 -11.67 -81.95
CA THR A 536 12.96 -12.91 -81.17
C THR A 536 13.66 -14.10 -81.83
N ALA A 537 13.49 -14.28 -83.13
CA ALA A 537 14.19 -15.32 -83.88
C ALA A 537 15.71 -15.12 -83.85
N ALA A 538 16.19 -13.88 -84.01
CA ALA A 538 17.62 -13.57 -84.00
C ALA A 538 18.27 -13.75 -82.62
N ARG A 539 17.54 -13.49 -81.53
CA ARG A 539 17.97 -13.79 -80.15
C ARG A 539 18.04 -15.29 -79.87
N HIS A 540 17.04 -16.06 -80.31
CA HIS A 540 17.08 -17.53 -80.20
C HIS A 540 18.24 -18.15 -81.00
N TYR A 541 18.57 -17.59 -82.17
CA TYR A 541 19.78 -17.98 -82.90
C TYR A 541 21.06 -17.64 -82.12
N GLN A 542 21.16 -16.46 -81.51
CA GLN A 542 22.32 -16.06 -80.70
C GLN A 542 22.52 -16.90 -79.42
N GLU A 543 21.44 -17.27 -78.73
CA GLU A 543 21.51 -18.15 -77.56
C GLU A 543 21.99 -19.55 -77.93
N ALA A 544 21.53 -20.07 -79.07
CA ALA A 544 21.92 -21.39 -79.53
C ALA A 544 23.32 -21.42 -80.15
N PHE A 545 23.75 -20.33 -80.82
CA PHE A 545 25.01 -20.23 -81.57
C PHE A 545 25.66 -18.83 -81.43
N PRO A 546 26.33 -18.53 -80.30
CA PRO A 546 26.88 -17.20 -80.01
C PRO A 546 27.94 -16.71 -81.00
N ASN A 547 28.72 -17.64 -81.55
CA ASN A 547 29.77 -17.43 -82.55
C ASN A 547 29.44 -18.16 -83.87
N GLY A 548 28.16 -18.33 -84.17
CA GLY A 548 27.68 -19.04 -85.36
C GLY A 548 28.03 -18.32 -86.67
N GLN A 549 27.94 -19.05 -87.79
CA GLN A 549 28.38 -18.54 -89.11
C GLN A 549 27.68 -17.26 -89.57
N HIS A 550 26.50 -16.94 -89.03
CA HIS A 550 25.69 -15.78 -89.41
C HIS A 550 25.76 -14.59 -88.42
N GLN A 551 26.81 -14.52 -87.60
CA GLN A 551 26.97 -13.49 -86.55
C GLN A 551 26.95 -12.05 -87.10
N ALA A 552 27.62 -11.78 -88.22
CA ALA A 552 27.70 -10.44 -88.82
C ALA A 552 26.34 -10.00 -89.43
N GLU A 553 25.65 -10.93 -90.08
CA GLU A 553 24.35 -10.71 -90.73
C GLU A 553 23.25 -10.45 -89.68
N ARG A 554 23.31 -11.16 -88.55
CA ARG A 554 22.44 -10.93 -87.39
C ARG A 554 22.61 -9.52 -86.80
N LEU A 555 23.85 -9.06 -86.63
CA LEU A 555 24.14 -7.75 -86.05
C LEU A 555 23.55 -6.60 -86.86
N ASN A 556 23.60 -6.69 -88.20
CA ASN A 556 23.01 -5.68 -89.09
C ASN A 556 21.47 -5.61 -89.02
N ILE A 557 20.80 -6.69 -88.60
CA ILE A 557 19.33 -6.73 -88.44
C ILE A 557 18.92 -6.28 -87.03
N ILE A 558 19.66 -6.69 -86.00
CA ILE A 558 19.32 -6.42 -84.60
C ILE A 558 19.55 -4.95 -84.23
N VAL A 559 20.70 -4.37 -84.60
CA VAL A 559 21.13 -3.05 -84.10
C VAL A 559 20.13 -1.93 -84.42
N PRO A 560 19.61 -1.78 -85.66
CA PRO A 560 18.67 -0.71 -85.98
C PRO A 560 17.28 -0.90 -85.31
N ILE A 561 16.85 -2.15 -85.13
CA ILE A 561 15.57 -2.48 -84.49
C ILE A 561 15.65 -2.22 -82.98
N GLU A 562 16.78 -2.56 -82.34
CA GLU A 562 16.99 -2.32 -80.91
C GLU A 562 17.15 -0.84 -80.57
N GLU A 563 17.76 -0.04 -81.46
CA GLU A 563 17.94 1.39 -81.23
C GLU A 563 16.60 2.16 -81.31
N ALA A 564 15.76 1.84 -82.30
CA ALA A 564 14.42 2.43 -82.43
C ALA A 564 13.49 2.06 -81.26
N LEU A 565 13.53 0.80 -80.79
CA LEU A 565 12.76 0.38 -79.62
C LEU A 565 13.26 1.06 -78.33
N ARG A 566 14.58 1.27 -78.20
CA ARG A 566 15.19 1.93 -77.04
C ARG A 566 14.75 3.38 -76.91
N GLU A 567 14.63 4.12 -78.02
CA GLU A 567 14.13 5.50 -78.00
C GLU A 567 12.65 5.61 -77.63
N GLN A 568 11.82 4.69 -78.16
CA GLN A 568 10.39 4.66 -77.86
C GLN A 568 10.12 4.31 -76.38
N GLU A 569 10.89 3.37 -75.82
CA GLU A 569 10.80 2.97 -74.42
C GLU A 569 11.26 4.09 -73.47
N GLU A 570 12.33 4.80 -73.82
CA GLU A 570 12.83 5.94 -73.04
C GLU A 570 11.78 7.05 -72.93
N GLN A 571 11.05 7.37 -74.02
CA GLN A 571 9.97 8.35 -74.00
C GLN A 571 8.76 7.87 -73.19
N ARG A 572 8.35 6.60 -73.35
CA ARG A 572 7.22 6.02 -72.62
C ARG A 572 7.44 6.06 -71.10
N LEU A 573 8.65 5.74 -70.65
CA LEU A 573 8.98 5.69 -69.22
C LEU A 573 9.13 7.08 -68.59
N TRP A 574 9.52 8.10 -69.36
CA TRP A 574 9.67 9.47 -68.85
C TRP A 574 8.34 10.26 -68.81
N GLN A 575 7.39 9.94 -69.70
CA GLN A 575 6.12 10.66 -69.83
C GLN A 575 5.34 10.82 -68.50
N PRO A 576 5.19 9.79 -67.63
CA PRO A 576 4.48 9.94 -66.36
C PRO A 576 5.16 10.91 -65.38
N VAL A 577 6.49 11.07 -65.48
CA VAL A 577 7.25 12.02 -64.64
C VAL A 577 6.91 13.46 -65.01
N LEU A 578 6.64 13.73 -66.29
CA LEU A 578 6.24 15.06 -66.79
C LEU A 578 4.79 15.41 -66.42
N GLU A 579 3.92 14.41 -66.29
CA GLU A 579 2.49 14.59 -66.00
C GLU A 579 2.18 14.71 -64.51
N ALA A 580 3.10 14.30 -63.63
CA ALA A 580 2.91 14.37 -62.19
C ALA A 580 2.99 15.81 -61.65
N THR A 581 1.94 16.26 -60.96
CA THR A 581 1.79 17.63 -60.44
C THR A 581 1.99 17.78 -58.93
N PHE A 582 1.92 16.69 -58.17
CA PHE A 582 2.07 16.70 -56.72
C PHE A 582 3.43 16.10 -56.29
N PRO A 583 4.06 16.58 -55.20
CA PRO A 583 5.35 16.07 -54.76
C PRO A 583 5.41 14.54 -54.58
N SER A 584 4.37 13.93 -54.01
CA SER A 584 4.29 12.47 -53.81
C SER A 584 4.29 11.70 -55.13
N THR A 585 3.46 12.11 -56.10
CA THR A 585 3.35 11.45 -57.40
C THR A 585 4.57 11.74 -58.29
N GLN A 586 5.18 12.92 -58.16
CA GLN A 586 6.45 13.26 -58.82
C GLN A 586 7.60 12.38 -58.32
N LYS A 587 7.69 12.17 -57.00
CA LYS A 587 8.68 11.27 -56.39
C LYS A 587 8.48 9.84 -56.88
N GLU A 588 7.25 9.32 -56.82
CA GLU A 588 6.93 7.95 -57.23
C GLU A 588 7.22 7.72 -58.72
N ALA A 589 6.75 8.61 -59.60
CA ALA A 589 6.99 8.51 -61.03
C ALA A 589 8.49 8.56 -61.37
N ALA A 590 9.25 9.47 -60.74
CA ALA A 590 10.69 9.58 -60.95
C ALA A 590 11.46 8.37 -60.38
N GLN A 591 11.01 7.77 -59.27
CA GLN A 591 11.58 6.53 -58.72
C GLN A 591 11.31 5.34 -59.64
N ASN A 592 10.09 5.21 -60.16
CA ASN A 592 9.73 4.17 -61.12
C ASN A 592 10.57 4.29 -62.40
N TYR A 593 10.79 5.51 -62.90
CA TYR A 593 11.73 5.74 -64.01
C TYR A 593 13.15 5.28 -63.67
N LEU A 594 13.69 5.61 -62.49
CA LEU A 594 15.04 5.18 -62.09
C LEU A 594 15.18 3.68 -61.86
N GLN A 595 14.12 3.00 -61.40
CA GLN A 595 14.10 1.55 -61.24
C GLN A 595 14.14 0.83 -62.59
N GLU A 596 13.28 1.26 -63.53
CA GLU A 596 13.20 0.68 -64.87
C GLU A 596 14.41 1.08 -65.74
N LYS A 597 14.98 2.28 -65.50
CA LYS A 597 16.05 2.90 -66.32
C LYS A 597 17.12 3.62 -65.49
N SER A 598 17.93 2.83 -64.79
CA SER A 598 19.01 3.33 -63.91
C SER A 598 20.16 4.09 -64.61
N ASN A 599 20.32 3.91 -65.94
CA ASN A 599 21.31 4.60 -66.79
C ASN A 599 20.67 5.36 -67.97
N GLY A 600 19.37 5.70 -67.85
CA GLY A 600 18.63 6.44 -68.86
C GLY A 600 19.07 7.90 -69.01
N ARG A 601 18.55 8.57 -70.04
CA ARG A 601 18.88 9.97 -70.39
C ARG A 601 18.50 10.95 -69.28
N TYR A 602 17.42 10.69 -68.55
CA TYR A 602 16.82 11.61 -67.57
C TYR A 602 17.16 11.26 -66.11
N VAL A 603 18.22 10.47 -65.86
CA VAL A 603 18.58 10.01 -64.51
C VAL A 603 18.92 11.17 -63.58
N VAL A 604 19.58 12.22 -64.08
CA VAL A 604 19.97 13.38 -63.26
C VAL A 604 18.73 14.20 -62.89
N GLU A 605 17.84 14.43 -63.86
CA GLU A 605 16.57 15.11 -63.72
C GLU A 605 15.65 14.36 -62.73
N ALA A 606 15.52 13.04 -62.87
CA ALA A 606 14.75 12.20 -61.96
C ALA A 606 15.26 12.30 -60.51
N LYS A 607 16.58 12.23 -60.30
CA LYS A 607 17.19 12.38 -58.96
C LYS A 607 16.95 13.76 -58.36
N ASN A 608 16.95 14.81 -59.18
CA ASN A 608 16.66 16.17 -58.71
C ASN A 608 15.18 16.35 -58.34
N ILE A 609 14.26 15.79 -59.14
CA ILE A 609 12.81 15.79 -58.86
C ILE A 609 12.53 15.06 -57.55
N ILE A 610 13.12 13.88 -57.32
CA ILE A 610 12.99 13.15 -56.06
C ILE A 610 13.46 14.01 -54.89
N ARG A 611 14.63 14.64 -54.99
CA ARG A 611 15.16 15.48 -53.90
C ARG A 611 14.27 16.69 -53.60
N GLN A 612 13.70 17.33 -54.61
CA GLN A 612 12.79 18.46 -54.44
C GLN A 612 11.46 18.03 -53.81
N ALA A 613 10.88 16.94 -54.31
CA ALA A 613 9.67 16.34 -53.75
C ALA A 613 9.86 15.90 -52.29
N GLU A 614 11.01 15.31 -51.95
CA GLU A 614 11.34 14.91 -50.58
C GLU A 614 11.44 16.08 -49.61
N ARG A 615 11.96 17.23 -50.06
CA ARG A 615 12.00 18.44 -49.23
C ARG A 615 10.59 18.99 -49.00
N ALA A 616 9.77 19.09 -50.05
CA ALA A 616 8.41 19.57 -49.95
C ALA A 616 7.54 18.68 -49.03
N LEU A 617 7.61 17.36 -49.19
CA LEU A 617 6.88 16.41 -48.34
C LEU A 617 7.32 16.50 -46.87
N ARG A 618 8.63 16.68 -46.61
CA ARG A 618 9.15 16.84 -45.24
C ARG A 618 8.67 18.15 -44.61
N GLU A 619 8.58 19.23 -45.38
CA GLU A 619 8.05 20.52 -44.88
C GLU A 619 6.55 20.43 -44.55
N GLU A 620 5.75 19.75 -45.38
CA GLU A 620 4.32 19.52 -45.09
C GLU A 620 4.13 18.66 -43.84
N GLU A 621 4.93 17.61 -43.68
CA GLU A 621 4.91 16.72 -42.51
C GLU A 621 5.31 17.46 -41.22
N GLU A 622 6.37 18.27 -41.27
CA GLU A 622 6.80 19.14 -40.17
C GLU A 622 5.68 20.09 -39.72
N GLN A 623 5.00 20.73 -40.67
CA GLN A 623 3.90 21.65 -40.38
C GLN A 623 2.68 20.96 -39.78
N ARG A 624 2.35 19.75 -40.27
CA ARG A 624 1.24 18.94 -39.77
C ARG A 624 1.39 18.61 -38.29
N TRP A 625 2.61 18.33 -37.84
CA TRP A 625 2.88 18.01 -36.43
C TRP A 625 3.06 19.24 -35.55
N TRP A 626 3.59 20.34 -36.08
CA TRP A 626 3.84 21.55 -35.29
C TRP A 626 2.60 22.42 -35.07
N LEU A 627 1.71 22.53 -36.07
CA LEU A 627 0.53 23.40 -36.00
C LEU A 627 -0.38 23.13 -34.77
N PRO A 628 -0.65 21.86 -34.37
CA PRO A 628 -1.39 21.57 -33.14
C PRO A 628 -0.72 22.05 -31.85
N VAL A 629 0.62 22.16 -31.83
CA VAL A 629 1.38 22.69 -30.68
C VAL A 629 1.13 24.20 -30.54
N GLU A 630 1.12 24.93 -31.65
CA GLU A 630 0.86 26.39 -31.64
C GLU A 630 -0.59 26.73 -31.34
N GLN A 631 -1.53 25.91 -31.80
CA GLN A 631 -2.97 26.14 -31.63
C GLN A 631 -3.55 25.56 -30.33
N ALA A 632 -2.71 24.99 -29.46
CA ALA A 632 -3.17 24.36 -28.23
C ALA A 632 -3.81 25.40 -27.27
N PRO A 633 -5.01 25.13 -26.71
CA PRO A 633 -5.76 26.10 -25.89
C PRO A 633 -5.26 26.20 -24.44
N SER A 634 -4.29 25.37 -24.03
CA SER A 634 -3.71 25.38 -22.69
C SER A 634 -2.29 24.82 -22.70
N THR A 635 -1.47 25.22 -21.72
CA THR A 635 -0.09 24.76 -21.57
C THR A 635 0.00 23.24 -21.45
N ARG A 636 -0.93 22.58 -20.77
CA ARG A 636 -0.95 21.10 -20.65
C ARG A 636 -1.14 20.42 -22.00
N ILE A 637 -2.12 20.88 -22.80
CA ILE A 637 -2.37 20.33 -24.14
C ILE A 637 -1.20 20.69 -25.06
N GLN A 638 -0.62 21.86 -24.91
CA GLN A 638 0.56 22.30 -25.66
C GLN A 638 1.76 21.38 -25.42
N VAL A 639 2.03 20.99 -24.18
CA VAL A 639 3.09 20.03 -23.80
C VAL A 639 2.81 18.64 -24.37
N GLU A 640 1.57 18.16 -24.31
CA GLU A 640 1.19 16.87 -24.91
C GLU A 640 1.48 16.85 -26.41
N LYS A 641 1.06 17.92 -27.13
CA LYS A 641 1.33 18.03 -28.57
C LYS A 641 2.81 18.24 -28.87
N ALA A 642 3.54 18.98 -28.04
CA ALA A 642 5.00 19.16 -28.17
C ALA A 642 5.75 17.83 -28.01
N ARG A 643 5.32 16.97 -27.07
CA ARG A 643 5.87 15.60 -26.91
C ARG A 643 5.59 14.73 -28.13
N ALA A 644 4.35 14.74 -28.64
CA ALA A 644 4.01 14.01 -29.87
C ALA A 644 4.80 14.51 -31.08
N TYR A 645 5.02 15.82 -31.20
CA TYR A 645 5.88 16.39 -32.23
C TYR A 645 7.34 15.90 -32.11
N LEU A 646 7.92 15.83 -30.90
CA LEU A 646 9.30 15.35 -30.71
C LEU A 646 9.45 13.84 -30.94
N GLU A 647 8.40 13.05 -30.70
CA GLU A 647 8.41 11.61 -30.96
C GLU A 647 8.49 11.32 -32.46
N GLU A 648 7.72 12.06 -33.26
CA GLU A 648 7.66 11.88 -34.72
C GLU A 648 8.78 12.66 -35.44
N MET A 649 9.16 13.84 -34.93
CA MET A 649 10.15 14.75 -35.53
C MET A 649 11.25 15.16 -34.53
N PRO A 650 12.07 14.21 -34.03
CA PRO A 650 13.06 14.49 -32.98
C PRO A 650 14.16 15.47 -33.41
N THR A 651 14.47 15.53 -34.71
CA THR A 651 15.42 16.49 -35.29
C THR A 651 14.72 17.54 -36.15
N GLY A 652 13.42 17.77 -35.92
CA GLY A 652 12.64 18.77 -36.64
C GLY A 652 13.07 20.19 -36.29
N LYS A 653 12.64 21.16 -37.10
CA LYS A 653 13.01 22.58 -36.97
C LYS A 653 12.53 23.19 -35.64
N HIS A 654 11.47 22.65 -35.06
CA HIS A 654 10.87 23.12 -33.82
C HIS A 654 11.24 22.29 -32.58
N ALA A 655 12.14 21.32 -32.70
CA ALA A 655 12.52 20.43 -31.60
C ALA A 655 12.97 21.18 -30.34
N ALA A 656 13.90 22.13 -30.46
CA ALA A 656 14.37 22.94 -29.32
C ALA A 656 13.25 23.76 -28.66
N LYS A 657 12.28 24.24 -29.45
CA LYS A 657 11.12 24.99 -28.94
C LYS A 657 10.14 24.06 -28.21
N ALA A 658 9.91 22.86 -28.74
CA ALA A 658 9.12 21.83 -28.08
C ALA A 658 9.74 21.40 -26.74
N GLU A 659 11.05 21.16 -26.71
CA GLU A 659 11.80 20.82 -25.49
C GLU A 659 11.71 21.92 -24.44
N GLY A 660 11.85 23.19 -24.84
CA GLY A 660 11.70 24.33 -23.94
C GLY A 660 10.32 24.41 -23.28
N ILE A 661 9.25 24.18 -24.05
CA ILE A 661 7.86 24.15 -23.54
C ILE A 661 7.69 23.03 -22.51
N ILE A 662 8.22 21.83 -22.80
CA ILE A 662 8.14 20.67 -21.90
C ILE A 662 8.91 20.95 -20.61
N ALA A 663 10.14 21.44 -20.71
CA ALA A 663 11.00 21.72 -19.56
C ALA A 663 10.41 22.78 -18.61
N GLU A 664 9.82 23.85 -19.16
CA GLU A 664 9.17 24.88 -18.35
C GLU A 664 7.95 24.32 -17.59
N TYR A 665 7.11 23.53 -18.26
CA TYR A 665 5.95 22.90 -17.63
C TYR A 665 6.33 21.88 -16.56
N ASP A 666 7.30 21.02 -16.84
CA ASP A 666 7.78 20.01 -15.89
C ASP A 666 8.41 20.70 -14.66
N SER A 667 9.17 21.79 -14.84
CA SER A 667 9.71 22.60 -13.74
C SER A 667 8.62 23.23 -12.86
N GLN A 668 7.56 23.80 -13.47
CA GLN A 668 6.42 24.34 -12.70
C GLN A 668 5.67 23.26 -11.93
N LYS A 669 5.51 22.08 -12.53
CA LYS A 669 4.87 20.93 -11.88
C LYS A 669 5.71 20.42 -10.70
N GLU A 670 7.02 20.28 -10.89
CA GLU A 670 7.96 19.91 -9.82
C GLU A 670 7.93 20.92 -8.67
N TRP A 671 7.90 22.22 -8.98
CA TRP A 671 7.76 23.27 -7.97
C TRP A 671 6.44 23.15 -7.18
N LEU A 672 5.32 22.94 -7.88
CA LEU A 672 4.03 22.76 -7.23
C LEU A 672 4.03 21.54 -6.32
N THR A 673 4.55 20.40 -6.78
CA THR A 673 4.69 19.19 -5.95
C THR A 673 5.57 19.46 -4.73
N PHE A 674 6.73 20.09 -4.91
CA PHE A 674 7.61 20.48 -3.82
C PHE A 674 6.90 21.36 -2.78
N GLN A 675 6.11 22.35 -3.23
CA GLN A 675 5.35 23.24 -2.37
C GLN A 675 4.19 22.51 -1.64
N THR A 676 3.50 21.60 -2.32
CA THR A 676 2.45 20.76 -1.73
C THR A 676 3.03 19.88 -0.61
N ASP A 677 4.13 19.17 -0.89
CA ASP A 677 4.80 18.30 0.09
C ASP A 677 5.23 19.11 1.33
N TYR A 678 5.77 20.32 1.12
CA TYR A 678 6.10 21.23 2.21
C TYR A 678 4.89 21.54 3.10
N TYR A 679 3.76 21.95 2.52
CA TYR A 679 2.57 22.31 3.30
C TYR A 679 1.94 21.09 3.98
N GLU A 680 1.99 19.92 3.36
CA GLU A 680 1.53 18.67 3.98
C GLU A 680 2.33 18.36 5.25
N LEU A 681 3.66 18.29 5.14
CA LEU A 681 4.57 18.09 6.28
C LEU A 681 4.33 19.14 7.39
N PHE A 682 4.18 20.41 7.01
CA PHE A 682 3.94 21.49 7.96
C PHE A 682 2.59 21.34 8.69
N ASN A 683 1.52 21.00 7.95
CA ASN A 683 0.17 20.90 8.49
C ASN A 683 -0.03 19.64 9.35
N GLU A 684 0.69 18.55 9.06
CA GLU A 684 0.74 17.35 9.91
C GLU A 684 1.53 17.57 11.20
N GLY A 685 2.28 18.67 11.28
CA GLY A 685 3.14 19.01 12.41
C GLY A 685 4.48 18.27 12.41
N LEU A 686 4.90 17.76 11.25
CA LEU A 686 6.22 17.18 10.97
C LEU A 686 7.21 18.31 10.65
N PHE A 687 7.45 19.15 11.65
CA PHE A 687 8.14 20.42 11.45
C PHE A 687 9.63 20.29 11.12
N LEU A 688 10.29 19.23 11.61
CA LEU A 688 11.69 18.96 11.28
C LEU A 688 11.81 18.57 9.81
N GLU A 689 10.92 17.70 9.35
CA GLU A 689 10.82 17.20 7.98
C GLU A 689 10.50 18.35 7.03
N ALA A 690 9.52 19.20 7.36
CA ALA A 690 9.21 20.40 6.59
C ALA A 690 10.42 21.35 6.48
N ALA A 691 11.17 21.55 7.58
CA ALA A 691 12.38 22.35 7.57
C ALA A 691 13.49 21.72 6.72
N LEU A 692 13.69 20.40 6.81
CA LEU A 692 14.66 19.66 6.00
C LEU A 692 14.32 19.74 4.51
N HIS A 693 13.04 19.55 4.16
CA HIS A 693 12.54 19.65 2.79
C HIS A 693 12.83 21.02 2.17
N LEU A 694 12.57 22.10 2.91
CA LEU A 694 12.93 23.46 2.48
C LEU A 694 14.46 23.67 2.36
N SER A 695 15.26 23.03 3.21
CA SER A 695 16.71 23.22 3.23
C SER A 695 17.43 22.45 2.12
N GLN A 696 16.90 21.30 1.74
CA GLN A 696 17.50 20.36 0.79
C GLN A 696 17.19 20.69 -0.68
N HIS A 697 16.31 21.67 -0.96
CA HIS A 697 15.99 22.04 -2.33
C HIS A 697 17.24 22.52 -3.09
N GLN A 698 17.39 22.07 -4.35
CA GLN A 698 18.61 22.27 -5.14
C GLN A 698 18.84 23.74 -5.52
N LEU A 699 17.77 24.47 -5.84
CA LEU A 699 17.81 25.88 -6.24
C LEU A 699 17.73 26.80 -5.01
N LYS A 700 18.87 26.96 -4.31
CA LYS A 700 18.92 27.74 -3.06
C LYS A 700 18.57 29.22 -3.22
N ASP A 701 18.82 29.79 -4.40
CA ASP A 701 18.58 31.20 -4.70
C ASP A 701 17.21 31.47 -5.34
N ASP A 702 16.33 30.46 -5.43
CA ASP A 702 14.98 30.63 -5.96
C ASP A 702 14.14 31.60 -5.08
N PRO A 703 13.61 32.71 -5.65
CA PRO A 703 12.77 33.67 -4.92
C PRO A 703 11.54 33.05 -4.24
N ASN A 704 10.95 32.02 -4.85
CA ASN A 704 9.80 31.32 -4.31
C ASN A 704 10.20 30.48 -3.09
N LEU A 705 11.35 29.82 -3.13
CA LEU A 705 11.90 29.09 -1.98
C LEU A 705 12.20 30.04 -0.82
N GLN A 706 12.82 31.19 -1.10
CA GLN A 706 13.09 32.21 -0.08
C GLN A 706 11.82 32.78 0.54
N THR A 707 10.70 32.77 -0.20
CA THR A 707 9.39 33.15 0.32
C THR A 707 8.82 32.08 1.24
N LEU A 708 8.87 30.80 0.86
CA LEU A 708 8.43 29.68 1.71
C LEU A 708 9.24 29.60 3.01
N LYS A 709 10.57 29.75 2.96
CA LYS A 709 11.43 29.78 4.15
C LYS A 709 11.04 30.88 5.13
N ARG A 710 10.70 32.08 4.63
CA ARG A 710 10.21 33.19 5.46
C ARG A 710 8.85 32.90 6.08
N GLN A 711 7.92 32.32 5.32
CA GLN A 711 6.61 31.91 5.83
C GLN A 711 6.71 30.83 6.90
N PHE A 712 7.57 29.82 6.69
CA PHE A 712 7.87 28.79 7.69
C PHE A 712 8.29 29.44 9.01
N LEU A 713 9.28 30.33 8.97
CA LEU A 713 9.80 31.00 10.16
C LEU A 713 8.77 31.88 10.87
N ALA A 714 7.85 32.49 10.14
CA ALA A 714 6.80 33.34 10.71
C ALA A 714 5.75 32.52 11.47
N ASN A 715 5.36 31.35 10.93
CA ASN A 715 4.19 30.62 11.40
C ASN A 715 4.54 29.48 12.39
N ILE A 716 5.76 28.96 12.31
CA ILE A 716 6.13 27.72 12.96
C ILE A 716 5.95 27.71 14.48
N PHE A 717 6.26 28.80 15.19
CA PHE A 717 6.14 28.82 16.66
C PHE A 717 4.69 28.85 17.13
N GLN A 718 3.80 29.46 16.36
CA GLN A 718 2.37 29.43 16.66
C GLN A 718 1.83 28.01 16.46
N SER A 719 2.21 27.35 15.37
CA SER A 719 1.85 25.95 15.12
C SER A 719 2.43 25.00 16.17
N LEU A 720 3.70 25.19 16.56
CA LEU A 720 4.39 24.41 17.59
C LEU A 720 3.71 24.56 18.97
N GLU A 721 3.41 25.79 19.39
CA GLU A 721 2.69 26.04 20.65
C GLU A 721 1.30 25.39 20.64
N THR A 722 0.62 25.46 19.50
CA THR A 722 -0.70 24.89 19.30
C THR A 722 -0.68 23.36 19.42
N GLN A 723 0.27 22.70 18.75
CA GLN A 723 0.41 21.24 18.78
C GLN A 723 0.83 20.75 20.19
N VAL A 724 1.76 21.45 20.84
CA VAL A 724 2.17 21.15 22.23
C VAL A 724 0.99 21.28 23.19
N SER A 725 0.18 22.33 23.06
CA SER A 725 -1.02 22.53 23.88
C SER A 725 -2.04 21.40 23.69
N ARG A 726 -2.22 20.92 22.45
CA ARG A 726 -3.05 19.75 22.14
C ARG A 726 -2.51 18.49 22.81
N LEU A 727 -1.21 18.22 22.72
CA LEU A 727 -0.58 17.04 23.34
C LEU A 727 -0.64 17.08 24.87
N ILE A 728 -0.50 18.25 25.48
CA ILE A 728 -0.76 18.46 26.91
C ILE A 728 -2.20 18.06 27.26
N GLY A 729 -3.19 18.55 26.49
CA GLY A 729 -4.60 18.21 26.71
C GLY A 729 -4.90 16.71 26.58
N LEU A 730 -4.21 16.02 25.67
CA LEU A 730 -4.29 14.57 25.48
C LEU A 730 -3.41 13.76 26.44
N ARG A 731 -2.65 14.42 27.33
CA ARG A 731 -1.71 13.79 28.27
C ARG A 731 -0.59 12.98 27.59
N LYS A 732 -0.26 13.32 26.34
CA LYS A 732 0.81 12.70 25.53
C LYS A 732 2.16 13.39 25.78
N TRP A 733 2.69 13.23 26.98
CA TRP A 733 3.87 13.96 27.45
C TRP A 733 5.14 13.67 26.64
N SER A 734 5.37 12.40 26.27
CA SER A 734 6.57 11.98 25.53
C SER A 734 6.62 12.66 24.16
N GLU A 735 5.51 12.60 23.42
CA GLU A 735 5.36 13.24 22.10
C GLU A 735 5.58 14.77 22.19
N ALA A 736 5.06 15.41 23.25
CA ALA A 736 5.27 16.85 23.44
C ALA A 736 6.76 17.19 23.67
N TYR A 737 7.50 16.37 24.43
CA TYR A 737 8.94 16.57 24.61
C TYR A 737 9.72 16.26 23.34
N GLU A 738 9.36 15.22 22.60
CA GLU A 738 10.01 14.84 21.34
C GLU A 738 9.95 15.96 20.31
N ILE A 739 8.76 16.52 20.08
CA ILE A 739 8.56 17.65 19.15
C ILE A 739 9.41 18.86 19.54
N LEU A 740 9.51 19.16 20.84
CA LEU A 740 10.33 20.26 21.34
C LEU A 740 11.84 19.96 21.27
N ASN A 741 12.25 18.70 21.45
CA ASN A 741 13.64 18.27 21.33
C ASN A 741 14.11 18.30 19.88
N ASN A 742 13.22 18.00 18.93
CA ASN A 742 13.52 18.00 17.50
C ASN A 742 14.00 19.36 16.99
N TYR A 743 13.64 20.47 17.64
CA TYR A 743 14.13 21.79 17.29
C TYR A 743 15.67 21.89 17.25
N GLY A 744 16.37 21.12 18.10
CA GLY A 744 17.84 21.08 18.09
C GLY A 744 18.42 20.47 16.80
N ASN A 745 17.64 19.64 16.10
CA ASN A 745 18.03 18.94 14.89
C ASN A 745 17.65 19.68 13.60
N TRP A 746 17.02 20.86 13.70
CA TRP A 746 16.61 21.62 12.51
C TRP A 746 17.82 22.14 11.75
N PRO A 747 17.70 22.39 10.43
CA PRO A 747 18.74 23.08 9.68
C PRO A 747 19.13 24.41 10.34
N ALA A 748 20.43 24.74 10.34
CA ALA A 748 20.98 25.89 11.06
C ALA A 748 20.33 27.23 10.66
N GLU A 749 19.90 27.35 9.40
CA GLU A 749 19.19 28.52 8.87
C GLU A 749 17.83 28.79 9.54
N PHE A 750 17.22 27.79 10.18
CA PHE A 750 15.98 27.94 10.93
C PHE A 750 16.18 28.02 12.46
N GLN A 751 17.44 27.94 12.90
CA GLN A 751 17.80 28.03 14.31
C GLN A 751 18.23 29.44 14.70
N ASP A 752 17.66 29.98 15.78
CA ASP A 752 18.20 31.19 16.42
C ASP A 752 17.98 31.19 17.94
N MET A 753 18.67 32.12 18.63
CA MET A 753 18.65 32.20 20.09
C MET A 753 17.28 32.58 20.66
N GLN A 754 16.53 33.46 20.00
CA GLN A 754 15.20 33.88 20.45
C GLN A 754 14.20 32.73 20.33
N LYS A 755 14.27 31.97 19.24
CA LYS A 755 13.47 30.77 18.99
C LYS A 755 13.79 29.64 19.98
N ARG A 756 15.08 29.41 20.29
CA ARG A 756 15.48 28.49 21.37
C ARG A 756 14.85 28.88 22.71
N ALA A 757 14.77 30.18 23.03
CA ALA A 757 14.11 30.65 24.24
C ALA A 757 12.60 30.33 24.23
N LYS A 758 11.91 30.50 23.09
CA LYS A 758 10.50 30.10 22.94
C LYS A 758 10.29 28.60 23.17
N VAL A 759 11.16 27.73 22.61
CA VAL A 759 11.09 26.27 22.85
C VAL A 759 11.28 25.94 24.33
N ARG A 760 12.20 26.61 25.03
CA ARG A 760 12.39 26.42 26.49
C ARG A 760 11.14 26.81 27.29
N ILE A 761 10.46 27.89 26.92
CA ILE A 761 9.19 28.30 27.54
C ILE A 761 8.12 27.22 27.34
N LEU A 762 7.97 26.71 26.11
CA LEU A 762 7.02 25.63 25.81
C LEU A 762 7.36 24.35 26.59
N ARG A 763 8.64 24.00 26.70
CA ARG A 763 9.10 22.85 27.50
C ARG A 763 8.70 23.01 28.97
N LYS A 764 8.87 24.21 29.52
CA LYS A 764 8.46 24.52 30.90
C LYS A 764 6.94 24.36 31.06
N LYS A 765 6.13 24.80 30.09
CA LYS A 765 4.66 24.59 30.11
C LYS A 765 4.30 23.09 30.15
N VAL A 766 4.97 22.25 29.35
CA VAL A 766 4.77 20.79 29.39
C VAL A 766 5.14 20.21 30.75
N GLN A 767 6.25 20.66 31.33
CA GLN A 767 6.70 20.23 32.66
C GLN A 767 5.67 20.61 33.73
N GLU A 768 5.26 21.88 33.79
CA GLU A 768 4.26 22.38 34.74
C GLU A 768 2.93 21.63 34.62
N ALA A 769 2.46 21.35 33.40
CA ALA A 769 1.22 20.60 33.17
C ALA A 769 1.31 19.13 33.60
N LYS A 770 2.43 18.45 33.29
CA LYS A 770 2.66 17.06 33.73
C LYS A 770 2.77 16.96 35.26
N ASP A 771 3.45 17.92 35.88
CA ASP A 771 3.59 18.00 37.34
C ASP A 771 2.23 18.15 38.01
N ARG A 772 1.43 19.12 37.54
CA ARG A 772 0.06 19.33 37.98
C ARG A 772 -0.80 18.08 37.85
N TYR A 773 -0.71 17.39 36.72
CA TYR A 773 -1.47 16.17 36.48
C TYR A 773 -1.14 15.06 37.48
N LEU A 774 0.15 14.82 37.74
CA LEU A 774 0.58 13.80 38.70
C LEU A 774 0.16 14.17 40.12
N TYR A 775 0.20 15.45 40.49
CA TYR A 775 -0.26 15.92 41.78
C TYR A 775 -1.77 15.74 41.97
N ILE A 776 -2.58 16.19 41.00
CA ILE A 776 -4.05 16.04 41.04
C ILE A 776 -4.42 14.56 41.13
N SER A 777 -3.70 13.68 40.43
CA SER A 777 -3.94 12.24 40.52
C SER A 777 -3.72 11.69 41.93
N LEU A 778 -2.78 12.21 42.71
CA LEU A 778 -2.64 11.88 44.13
C LEU A 778 -3.74 12.52 44.96
N PHE A 779 -4.03 13.80 44.73
CA PHE A 779 -5.03 14.55 45.48
C PHE A 779 -6.41 13.88 45.46
N GLU A 780 -6.80 13.32 44.31
CA GLU A 780 -8.06 12.61 44.10
C GLU A 780 -8.07 11.20 44.71
N SER A 781 -6.97 10.45 44.59
CA SER A 781 -6.89 9.02 44.98
C SER A 781 -6.49 8.79 46.43
N ARG A 782 -5.64 9.67 46.97
CA ARG A 782 -5.11 9.63 48.34
C ARG A 782 -4.42 8.31 48.70
N ASP A 783 -3.63 7.76 47.78
CA ASP A 783 -2.88 6.51 47.98
C ASP A 783 -1.35 6.67 47.88
N VAL A 784 -0.63 5.68 48.43
CA VAL A 784 0.84 5.68 48.50
C VAL A 784 1.47 5.52 47.12
N GLU A 785 0.85 4.74 46.22
CA GLU A 785 1.39 4.48 44.87
C GLU A 785 1.42 5.77 44.04
N ARG A 786 0.35 6.57 44.10
CA ARG A 786 0.27 7.87 43.41
C ARG A 786 1.19 8.91 44.04
N ALA A 787 1.39 8.86 45.36
CA ALA A 787 2.39 9.70 46.02
C ALA A 787 3.80 9.36 45.54
N ASP A 788 4.13 8.08 45.44
CA ASP A 788 5.41 7.62 44.89
C ASP A 788 5.58 7.98 43.42
N ASN A 789 4.53 7.82 42.62
CA ASN A 789 4.57 8.21 41.22
C ASN A 789 4.81 9.71 41.04
N TYR A 790 4.19 10.56 41.87
CA TYR A 790 4.47 11.98 41.88
C TYR A 790 5.94 12.26 42.22
N LEU A 791 6.42 11.77 43.37
CA LEU A 791 7.78 12.03 43.85
C LEU A 791 8.87 11.51 42.90
N ARG A 792 8.58 10.46 42.13
CA ARG A 792 9.51 9.91 41.14
C ARG A 792 9.43 10.61 39.78
N SER A 793 8.23 10.87 39.29
CA SER A 793 7.97 11.14 37.86
C SER A 793 7.60 12.60 37.55
N ALA A 794 7.28 13.40 38.59
CA ALA A 794 7.03 14.83 38.44
C ALA A 794 8.29 15.51 37.91
N PRO A 795 8.20 16.40 36.91
CA PRO A 795 9.37 17.02 36.33
C PRO A 795 9.90 18.22 37.13
N LEU A 796 9.07 18.90 37.92
CA LEU A 796 9.45 20.09 38.70
C LEU A 796 9.35 19.87 40.21
N HIS A 797 8.58 18.86 40.64
CA HIS A 797 8.36 18.51 42.04
C HIS A 797 7.79 19.68 42.86
N THR A 798 6.91 20.49 42.25
CA THR A 798 6.37 21.72 42.87
C THR A 798 5.75 21.51 44.26
N MET A 799 5.11 20.37 44.49
CA MET A 799 4.40 20.02 45.73
C MET A 799 5.13 18.97 46.58
N ARG A 800 6.44 18.77 46.35
CA ARG A 800 7.22 17.69 46.96
C ARG A 800 7.00 17.55 48.47
N ASP A 801 7.21 18.62 49.23
CA ASP A 801 7.15 18.59 50.69
C ASP A 801 5.76 18.18 51.21
N LYS A 802 4.71 18.67 50.55
CA LYS A 802 3.30 18.34 50.88
C LYS A 802 3.02 16.87 50.60
N VAL A 803 3.50 16.36 49.47
CA VAL A 803 3.34 14.95 49.08
C VAL A 803 4.15 14.02 49.96
N GLU A 804 5.39 14.38 50.33
CA GLU A 804 6.21 13.59 51.26
C GLU A 804 5.55 13.49 52.64
N ALA A 805 5.04 14.61 53.17
CA ALA A 805 4.30 14.63 54.44
C ALA A 805 3.03 13.78 54.37
N TYR A 806 2.24 13.91 53.30
CA TYR A 806 1.01 13.14 53.13
C TYR A 806 1.27 11.64 52.91
N LYS A 807 2.29 11.28 52.12
CA LYS A 807 2.74 9.89 51.98
C LYS A 807 3.11 9.28 53.32
N LYS A 808 3.86 10.01 54.16
CA LYS A 808 4.22 9.55 55.51
C LYS A 808 2.97 9.28 56.34
N TYR A 809 1.99 10.18 56.31
CA TYR A 809 0.69 9.97 56.97
C TYR A 809 -0.04 8.73 56.45
N LEU A 810 -0.13 8.54 55.13
CA LEU A 810 -0.77 7.36 54.52
C LEU A 810 -0.09 6.05 54.95
N ILE A 811 1.24 6.05 55.05
CA ILE A 811 1.99 4.88 55.55
C ILE A 811 1.68 4.65 57.02
N GLU A 812 1.62 5.71 57.83
CA GLU A 812 1.36 5.63 59.26
C GLU A 812 -0.04 5.04 59.56
N ILE A 813 -1.11 5.54 58.91
CA ILE A 813 -2.48 5.05 59.13
C ILE A 813 -2.74 3.63 58.60
N ASN A 814 -1.93 3.15 57.64
CA ASN A 814 -2.02 1.79 57.11
C ASN A 814 -1.26 0.74 57.96
N ASN A 815 -0.50 1.21 58.95
CA ASN A 815 0.22 0.37 59.91
C ASN A 815 -0.52 0.30 61.26
N PRO A 816 -0.17 -0.66 62.14
CA PRO A 816 -0.74 -0.70 63.48
C PRO A 816 -0.42 0.59 64.25
N LEU A 817 -1.45 1.22 64.82
CA LEU A 817 -1.34 2.43 65.62
C LEU A 817 -1.50 2.10 67.11
N LYS A 818 -0.77 2.81 67.96
CA LYS A 818 -1.00 2.81 69.41
C LYS A 818 -2.19 3.71 69.71
N LEU A 819 -3.32 3.09 70.01
CA LEU A 819 -4.61 3.75 70.18
C LEU A 819 -5.06 3.66 71.63
N GLU A 820 -5.88 4.61 72.05
CA GLU A 820 -6.52 4.61 73.36
C GLU A 820 -8.04 4.68 73.18
N LEU A 821 -8.73 3.58 73.52
CA LEU A 821 -10.19 3.52 73.51
C LEU A 821 -10.70 4.06 74.83
N ILE A 822 -11.61 5.02 74.75
CA ILE A 822 -12.21 5.70 75.91
C ILE A 822 -13.71 5.44 75.89
N LEU A 823 -14.25 4.87 76.96
CA LEU A 823 -15.68 4.89 77.22
C LEU A 823 -16.00 6.25 77.85
N ALA A 824 -16.41 7.20 77.01
CA ALA A 824 -16.53 8.60 77.36
C ALA A 824 -17.67 8.87 78.33
N ARG A 825 -18.77 8.10 78.22
CA ARG A 825 -19.91 8.11 79.13
C ARG A 825 -20.88 6.97 78.81
N ILE A 826 -21.70 6.63 79.78
CA ILE A 826 -23.01 5.98 79.62
C ILE A 826 -24.09 7.06 79.72
N GLU A 827 -24.99 7.11 78.73
CA GLU A 827 -26.23 7.88 78.77
C GLU A 827 -27.35 6.93 79.21
N TRP A 828 -27.98 7.24 80.34
CA TRP A 828 -29.01 6.41 80.95
C TRP A 828 -30.39 6.74 80.38
N GLY A 829 -31.19 5.69 80.15
CA GLY A 829 -32.58 5.81 79.73
C GLY A 829 -33.51 6.06 80.92
N GLU A 830 -34.61 5.31 80.99
CA GLU A 830 -35.55 5.42 82.12
C GLU A 830 -35.14 4.67 83.39
N LEU A 831 -33.91 4.14 83.42
CA LEU A 831 -33.34 3.41 84.55
C LEU A 831 -32.91 4.37 85.66
N ASP A 832 -33.26 4.05 86.91
CA ASP A 832 -32.82 4.70 88.13
C ASP A 832 -32.28 3.61 89.06
N ASP A 833 -30.96 3.52 89.19
CA ASP A 833 -30.31 2.40 89.89
C ASP A 833 -28.92 2.78 90.42
N ASP A 834 -28.57 2.26 91.59
CA ASP A 834 -27.29 2.53 92.24
C ASP A 834 -26.33 1.37 92.03
N ASP A 835 -25.03 1.64 92.16
CA ASP A 835 -24.00 0.61 92.22
C ASP A 835 -23.91 -0.32 90.98
N ASN A 836 -24.03 0.20 89.75
CA ASN A 836 -23.83 -0.62 88.54
C ASN A 836 -22.35 -0.97 88.28
N ILE A 837 -22.11 -2.15 87.69
CA ILE A 837 -20.85 -2.58 87.10
C ILE A 837 -20.92 -2.45 85.57
N VAL A 838 -20.19 -1.49 85.03
CA VAL A 838 -20.04 -1.30 83.58
C VAL A 838 -18.78 -2.01 83.10
N THR A 839 -18.95 -3.00 82.23
CA THR A 839 -17.83 -3.79 81.67
C THR A 839 -17.78 -3.70 80.15
N VAL A 840 -16.62 -3.36 79.60
CA VAL A 840 -16.34 -3.34 78.16
C VAL A 840 -15.39 -4.48 77.79
N PHE A 841 -15.72 -5.19 76.72
CA PHE A 841 -14.92 -6.22 76.09
C PHE A 841 -14.54 -5.81 74.68
N LEU A 842 -13.29 -6.05 74.29
CA LEU A 842 -12.80 -5.90 72.93
C LEU A 842 -12.24 -7.24 72.47
N ASP A 843 -12.80 -7.78 71.38
CA ASP A 843 -12.51 -9.12 70.86
C ASP A 843 -12.61 -10.21 71.95
N GLY A 844 -13.62 -10.09 72.82
CA GLY A 844 -13.88 -11.03 73.92
C GLY A 844 -12.99 -10.85 75.16
N LYS A 845 -11.95 -10.00 75.10
CA LYS A 845 -11.12 -9.66 76.26
C LYS A 845 -11.73 -8.50 77.04
N LYS A 846 -11.89 -8.64 78.36
CA LYS A 846 -12.29 -7.53 79.24
C LYS A 846 -11.21 -6.44 79.22
N ILE A 847 -11.59 -5.20 78.91
CA ILE A 847 -10.65 -4.08 78.72
C ILE A 847 -10.95 -2.87 79.61
N ILE A 848 -12.20 -2.65 80.00
CA ILE A 848 -12.61 -1.60 80.94
C ILE A 848 -13.63 -2.23 81.90
N GLU A 849 -13.49 -1.95 83.19
CA GLU A 849 -14.47 -2.31 84.21
C GLU A 849 -14.54 -1.18 85.24
N LYS A 850 -15.74 -0.70 85.51
CA LYS A 850 -16.00 0.31 86.54
C LYS A 850 -17.18 -0.18 87.37
N THR A 851 -16.93 -0.35 88.67
CA THR A 851 -17.95 -0.68 89.66
C THR A 851 -18.50 0.60 90.28
N LYS A 852 -19.66 0.50 90.94
CA LYS A 852 -20.28 1.61 91.66
C LYS A 852 -20.64 2.80 90.77
N VAL A 853 -21.21 2.50 89.61
CA VAL A 853 -21.68 3.52 88.65
C VAL A 853 -23.17 3.75 88.90
N ASN A 854 -23.55 4.95 89.28
CA ASN A 854 -24.97 5.26 89.47
C ASN A 854 -25.62 5.58 88.12
N ALA A 855 -26.84 5.06 87.95
CA ALA A 855 -27.72 5.31 86.84
C ALA A 855 -28.78 6.32 87.27
N ASP A 856 -28.53 7.60 86.99
CA ASP A 856 -29.51 8.66 87.19
C ASP A 856 -30.41 8.75 85.96
N LYS A 857 -31.74 8.66 86.17
CA LYS A 857 -32.73 8.63 85.10
C LYS A 857 -32.59 9.81 84.13
N ASN A 858 -32.45 9.50 82.84
CA ASN A 858 -32.24 10.45 81.73
C ASN A 858 -30.99 11.34 81.86
N ASP A 859 -30.00 10.96 82.66
CA ASP A 859 -28.72 11.66 82.77
C ASP A 859 -27.57 10.85 82.13
N TYR A 860 -26.33 11.32 82.29
CA TYR A 860 -25.14 10.66 81.80
C TYR A 860 -24.00 10.68 82.82
N THR A 861 -23.11 9.71 82.68
CA THR A 861 -21.90 9.59 83.52
C THR A 861 -20.74 10.41 82.96
N GLU A 862 -19.74 10.68 83.80
CA GLU A 862 -18.43 11.11 83.32
C GLU A 862 -17.68 9.96 82.59
N GLU A 863 -16.41 10.17 82.26
CA GLU A 863 -15.58 9.13 81.66
C GLU A 863 -15.50 7.89 82.57
N ILE A 864 -15.94 6.74 82.04
CA ILE A 864 -15.98 5.48 82.79
C ILE A 864 -14.58 4.85 82.86
N GLY A 865 -13.84 4.91 81.75
CA GLY A 865 -12.48 4.39 81.70
C GLY A 865 -11.86 4.43 80.30
N ARG A 866 -10.56 4.12 80.26
CA ARG A 866 -9.76 4.12 79.03
C ARG A 866 -8.75 2.98 79.01
N VAL A 867 -8.38 2.53 77.81
CA VAL A 867 -7.43 1.43 77.61
C VAL A 867 -6.59 1.64 76.35
N SER A 868 -5.30 1.36 76.43
CA SER A 868 -4.42 1.38 75.27
C SER A 868 -4.39 0.02 74.55
N PHE A 869 -4.38 0.04 73.23
CA PHE A 869 -4.26 -1.15 72.38
C PHE A 869 -3.56 -0.80 71.06
N GLU A 870 -3.02 -1.80 70.37
CA GLU A 870 -2.30 -1.61 69.10
C GLU A 870 -2.98 -2.39 67.98
N LYS A 871 -3.61 -1.67 67.03
CA LYS A 871 -4.28 -2.27 65.85
C LYS A 871 -4.25 -1.30 64.66
N LYS A 872 -4.39 -1.84 63.45
CA LYS A 872 -4.64 -1.05 62.25
C LYS A 872 -6.07 -0.50 62.27
N LEU A 873 -6.25 0.70 61.74
CA LEU A 873 -7.57 1.34 61.65
C LEU A 873 -8.58 0.52 60.82
N SER A 874 -8.10 -0.19 59.80
CA SER A 874 -8.90 -1.04 58.93
C SER A 874 -9.28 -2.41 59.52
N THR A 875 -8.71 -2.79 60.67
CA THR A 875 -8.96 -4.10 61.30
C THR A 875 -10.37 -4.16 61.88
N MET A 876 -11.10 -5.26 61.65
CA MET A 876 -12.38 -5.51 62.30
C MET A 876 -12.17 -5.94 63.76
N VAL A 877 -12.94 -5.36 64.67
CA VAL A 877 -12.95 -5.67 66.09
C VAL A 877 -14.39 -5.80 66.58
N THR A 878 -14.62 -6.67 67.56
CA THR A 878 -15.91 -6.81 68.24
C THR A 878 -15.86 -6.11 69.58
N ILE A 879 -16.64 -5.05 69.74
CA ILE A 879 -16.83 -4.38 71.03
C ILE A 879 -18.13 -4.84 71.66
N LYS A 880 -18.08 -5.24 72.93
CA LYS A 880 -19.25 -5.61 73.73
C LYS A 880 -19.26 -4.80 75.02
N VAL A 881 -20.40 -4.22 75.36
CA VAL A 881 -20.64 -3.54 76.64
C VAL A 881 -21.71 -4.29 77.39
N ARG A 882 -21.56 -4.38 78.71
CA ARG A 882 -22.52 -4.99 79.62
C ARG A 882 -22.59 -4.17 80.90
N ILE A 883 -23.80 -3.92 81.36
CA ILE A 883 -24.10 -3.23 82.61
C ILE A 883 -24.87 -4.22 83.48
N VAL A 884 -24.40 -4.46 84.69
CA VAL A 884 -25.07 -5.31 85.68
C VAL A 884 -25.12 -4.61 87.02
N GLU A 885 -26.20 -4.74 87.77
CA GLU A 885 -26.32 -4.22 89.14
C GLU A 885 -25.35 -4.95 90.09
N ASP A 886 -24.59 -4.24 90.93
CA ASP A 886 -23.71 -4.82 91.96
C ASP A 886 -24.46 -5.05 93.28
N ASN A 887 -25.39 -6.00 93.30
CA ASN A 887 -26.19 -6.28 94.49
C ASN A 887 -25.65 -7.49 95.29
N TRP A 888 -25.45 -7.30 96.60
CA TRP A 888 -24.88 -8.31 97.51
C TRP A 888 -25.80 -9.53 97.76
N LEU A 889 -27.08 -9.45 97.36
CA LEU A 889 -28.10 -10.49 97.53
C LEU A 889 -28.52 -11.15 96.19
N SER A 890 -27.54 -11.71 95.47
CA SER A 890 -27.69 -12.89 94.59
C SER A 890 -28.45 -12.83 93.24
N SER A 891 -28.88 -11.67 92.73
CA SER A 891 -29.25 -11.53 91.31
C SER A 891 -28.58 -10.31 90.70
N PHE A 892 -27.62 -10.53 89.80
CA PHE A 892 -27.04 -9.47 88.97
C PHE A 892 -28.06 -9.14 87.86
N ASP A 893 -28.88 -8.13 88.05
CA ASP A 893 -29.84 -7.72 87.03
C ASP A 893 -29.10 -7.09 85.83
N ASP A 894 -29.36 -7.60 84.61
CA ASP A 894 -28.73 -7.13 83.37
C ASP A 894 -29.39 -5.83 82.92
N ASN A 895 -28.84 -4.72 83.41
CA ASN A 895 -29.23 -3.35 83.06
C ASN A 895 -28.79 -2.91 81.66
N GLY A 896 -28.25 -3.83 80.87
CA GLY A 896 -28.21 -3.72 79.42
C GLY A 896 -26.89 -4.15 78.82
N GLN A 897 -26.99 -4.79 77.65
CA GLN A 897 -25.84 -5.20 76.88
C GLN A 897 -26.01 -4.94 75.39
N ALA A 898 -24.89 -4.75 74.71
CA ALA A 898 -24.82 -4.73 73.25
C ALA A 898 -23.46 -5.21 72.77
N SER A 899 -23.41 -5.77 71.57
CA SER A 899 -22.18 -6.17 70.91
C SER A 899 -22.23 -5.74 69.44
N ARG A 900 -21.12 -5.21 68.92
CA ARG A 900 -21.02 -4.80 67.51
C ARG A 900 -19.63 -5.11 66.97
N THR A 901 -19.58 -5.65 65.76
CA THR A 901 -18.32 -5.83 65.01
C THR A 901 -18.19 -4.70 63.99
N LEU A 902 -17.09 -3.96 64.05
CA LEU A 902 -16.81 -2.79 63.20
C LEU A 902 -15.30 -2.60 63.03
N LYS A 903 -14.89 -1.74 62.09
CA LYS A 903 -13.47 -1.38 61.94
C LYS A 903 -13.01 -0.52 63.11
N VAL A 904 -11.74 -0.61 63.49
CA VAL A 904 -11.15 0.19 64.58
C VAL A 904 -11.39 1.70 64.38
N GLU A 905 -11.31 2.24 63.17
CA GLU A 905 -11.61 3.65 62.88
C GLU A 905 -13.03 4.08 63.29
N GLN A 906 -13.98 3.15 63.25
CA GLN A 906 -15.39 3.41 63.56
C GLN A 906 -15.69 3.36 65.07
N LEU A 907 -14.69 3.04 65.90
CA LEU A 907 -14.82 3.14 67.36
C LEU A 907 -14.86 4.60 67.82
N ASP A 908 -14.24 5.51 67.06
CA ASP A 908 -14.29 6.93 67.38
C ASP A 908 -15.69 7.49 67.11
N GLY A 909 -16.32 8.05 68.14
CA GLY A 909 -17.72 8.51 68.07
C GLY A 909 -18.75 7.38 68.04
N LEU A 910 -18.38 6.12 68.31
CA LEU A 910 -19.32 5.02 68.35
C LEU A 910 -20.32 5.19 69.49
N ILE A 911 -21.62 5.06 69.17
CA ILE A 911 -22.71 4.98 70.13
C ILE A 911 -23.32 3.58 70.06
N LEU A 912 -23.32 2.84 71.17
CA LEU A 912 -23.95 1.53 71.30
C LEU A 912 -25.19 1.62 72.17
N ASN A 913 -26.35 1.28 71.61
CA ASN A 913 -27.59 1.17 72.35
C ASN A 913 -27.60 -0.15 73.14
N LEU A 914 -27.55 -0.06 74.46
CA LEU A 914 -27.56 -1.16 75.41
C LEU A 914 -28.99 -1.42 75.85
N ARG A 915 -29.43 -2.68 75.80
CA ARG A 915 -30.80 -3.06 76.14
C ARG A 915 -30.79 -4.20 77.14
N PRO A 916 -31.60 -4.14 78.20
CA PRO A 916 -31.80 -5.26 79.11
C PRO A 916 -32.59 -6.37 78.39
N PRO A 917 -32.59 -7.62 78.90
CA PRO A 917 -33.40 -8.71 78.36
C PRO A 917 -34.90 -8.40 78.30
N SER A 918 -35.41 -7.59 79.25
CA SER A 918 -36.81 -7.12 79.28
C SER A 918 -37.14 -6.10 78.19
N ASN A 919 -36.12 -5.44 77.61
CA ASN A 919 -36.24 -4.40 76.60
C ASN A 919 -37.11 -3.19 77.04
N GLU A 920 -37.17 -2.91 78.34
CA GLU A 920 -37.99 -1.84 78.94
C GLU A 920 -37.40 -0.43 78.78
N PHE A 921 -36.09 -0.31 78.66
CA PHE A 921 -35.38 0.96 78.44
C PHE A 921 -34.17 0.76 77.52
N VAL A 922 -33.54 1.87 77.10
CA VAL A 922 -32.33 1.86 76.28
C VAL A 922 -31.29 2.79 76.88
N ASN A 923 -30.17 2.22 77.32
CA ASN A 923 -28.99 2.98 77.71
C ASN A 923 -28.06 3.14 76.49
N LYS A 924 -27.12 4.07 76.50
CA LYS A 924 -26.16 4.25 75.40
C LYS A 924 -24.73 4.33 75.92
N ALA A 925 -23.84 3.52 75.37
CA ALA A 925 -22.40 3.68 75.59
C ALA A 925 -21.79 4.54 74.47
N VAL A 926 -21.12 5.63 74.85
CA VAL A 926 -20.48 6.56 73.90
C VAL A 926 -18.96 6.38 73.98
N PHE A 927 -18.34 6.05 72.86
CA PHE A 927 -16.90 5.83 72.75
C PHE A 927 -16.18 6.97 72.02
N ARG A 928 -14.91 7.14 72.35
CA ARG A 928 -13.95 7.99 71.64
C ARG A 928 -12.63 7.24 71.48
N LEU A 929 -11.90 7.55 70.43
CA LEU A 929 -10.59 6.96 70.15
C LEU A 929 -9.53 8.07 70.11
N LYS A 930 -8.44 7.90 70.85
CA LYS A 930 -7.24 8.76 70.75
C LYS A 930 -6.08 8.02 70.12
N GLY A 931 -5.13 8.77 69.55
CA GLY A 931 -3.93 8.23 68.92
C GLY A 931 -3.99 8.11 67.38
N ILE A 932 -5.08 8.60 66.75
CA ILE A 932 -5.14 8.74 65.29
C ILE A 932 -4.31 9.98 64.88
N PRO A 933 -3.31 9.85 63.99
CA PRO A 933 -2.56 10.99 63.47
C PRO A 933 -3.45 11.99 62.74
N SER A 934 -3.18 13.29 62.86
CA SER A 934 -3.88 14.32 62.10
C SER A 934 -3.51 14.25 60.61
N GLU A 935 -4.52 14.30 59.74
CA GLU A 935 -4.32 14.32 58.29
C GLU A 935 -3.58 15.60 57.86
N PRO A 936 -2.41 15.51 57.19
CA PRO A 936 -1.71 16.66 56.67
C PRO A 936 -2.52 17.36 55.56
N TYR A 937 -2.48 18.69 55.55
CA TYR A 937 -3.16 19.47 54.51
C TYR A 937 -2.48 19.33 53.14
N LEU A 938 -3.24 18.85 52.14
CA LEU A 938 -2.88 18.91 50.73
C LEU A 938 -3.51 20.16 50.09
N PRO A 939 -2.74 21.17 49.68
CA PRO A 939 -3.28 22.39 49.08
C PRO A 939 -3.77 22.17 47.65
N ASP A 940 -4.64 23.04 47.15
CA ASP A 940 -4.95 23.08 45.72
C ASP A 940 -3.69 23.45 44.92
N TRP A 941 -3.63 23.01 43.66
CA TRP A 941 -2.47 23.30 42.82
C TRP A 941 -2.32 24.81 42.57
N GLY A 942 -1.27 25.40 43.14
CA GLY A 942 -0.96 26.83 43.04
C GLY A 942 -1.44 27.69 44.23
N GLY A 943 -1.99 27.06 45.27
CA GLY A 943 -2.40 27.71 46.53
C GLY A 943 -1.34 27.69 47.62
#